data_AF-A0A9D6H9D4-F1
#
_entry.id   AF-A0A9D6H9D4-F1
#
_cell.length_a   1.000
_cell.length_b   1.000
_cell.length_c   1.000
_cell.angle_alpha   90.00
_cell.angle_beta   90.00
_cell.angle_gamma   90.00
#
_symmetry.space_group_name_H-M   'P 1'
#
loop_
_entity.id
_entity.type
_entity.pdbx_description
1 polymer ?
#
loop_
_entity_poly.entity_id
_entity_poly.type
_entity_poly.pdbx_seq_one_letter_code
_entity_poly.pdbx_strand_id
1 'polypeptide(L)'
;MNRTLRSLSLALAILAAAPGLLPGQVSNSALRVLGQINLRQNGFNSVEGAEMATPGGVAIDERDGEIHVYVADTANNRVLAWRDARSLSNGATADIALGQPSLRHTVGRGIGAKGLDGPVAAAVNPATGDLYVADTNDNRVVRFLNPFENTARVEPDKVYGQPDFTEVRANYPVPGPRTMRTPTGLSFDAAGNLWIIDSGNHRVLRYPAASLDADQPEADVALGQPNFTEIRANSGASVSATGFNLPVSAAVHPNGSLYVADASNVRVLVFNAPFTTGKAADSVIGQPDFTSRTVPATITASSMRGPNSVYINATGALFVAISQENRILVFDKIAEGATGLRNANRVIGQVGLTADQPNVGTFPAANASGLLTPGDVVGDSTGNLYVVDSGNNRLLILTAGVTPATTVLGQPDFSRNGANRVGPESLGAVTDVAVDYSTEGFPLYLADLSNSRVLAWRSSLRYADGAPADLVIGQPDFVTSIPNADTGRAQSPTATSLAIPRGLAVDGSGNLYVADTGNNRVLRFAKPFDQSGRVRAEAVLGQVGFFSSISAAVNAQSLRSPFDVAIGANGEVYVSDRGNNRVLEYPPNPSSGAAAIRVFGQPSMDVGTAPTTVSAQTLNGPAGLFVDAFNFLLVADSLSNRVVIYPLASDAPPAAVTAGTVLGQPSFSSAVSAVGPASLSAPQQVTSDPDGLIYVADSNNHRVMVFPDLLSLPSAGGVATRVIGQADLSSRAVNYNTPDGLATPQGLAQPVGLFADRRGTLYVGDTGNSRLMHFVGPAAAVSAATFHVGGDVSAGSLISLFGAHLSEEEGGAVATPLPKELANRFVEINDEFRAALLFVSPGQANLQLPVESPSGVQRLMVRRADTDEIIAGGLILVGPANPGLFTVSQDGTGQALALNQDGRLNSPANPAAKGSVIQLFGTGQGKTQPVIANGQPAPSGPLAQTPTQPATSAAECLSPGYVCALVASKVGQVLFSGLAPGFVGLWQLNVKIPDDFPDALIGDAVPIKVVINQRLGDTVTVAIR
;
A
#
# COMPACT_ATOMS: atom_id res chain seq x y z
N MET A 1 -19.73 -2.13 -57.57
CA MET A 1 -20.41 -2.27 -56.27
C MET A 1 -20.22 -3.67 -55.65
N ASN A 2 -20.61 -4.78 -56.31
CA ASN A 2 -20.47 -6.14 -55.73
C ASN A 2 -19.04 -6.72 -55.60
N ARG A 3 -18.05 -6.25 -56.39
CA ARG A 3 -16.64 -6.67 -56.25
C ARG A 3 -15.87 -5.82 -55.21
N THR A 4 -16.18 -4.52 -55.12
CA THR A 4 -15.59 -3.57 -54.16
C THR A 4 -15.96 -3.89 -52.71
N LEU A 5 -17.21 -4.33 -52.49
CA LEU A 5 -17.65 -4.85 -51.19
C LEU A 5 -16.92 -6.15 -50.84
N ARG A 6 -16.72 -7.09 -51.78
CA ARG A 6 -15.95 -8.33 -51.50
C ARG A 6 -14.50 -8.06 -51.11
N SER A 7 -13.83 -7.05 -51.68
CA SER A 7 -12.45 -6.70 -51.32
C SER A 7 -12.34 -6.02 -49.93
N LEU A 8 -13.30 -5.15 -49.57
CA LEU A 8 -13.37 -4.57 -48.21
C LEU A 8 -13.90 -5.57 -47.17
N SER A 9 -14.77 -6.51 -47.57
CA SER A 9 -15.22 -7.63 -46.75
C SER A 9 -14.09 -8.60 -46.46
N LEU A 10 -13.13 -8.77 -47.40
CA LEU A 10 -11.93 -9.58 -47.20
C LEU A 10 -10.94 -8.90 -46.24
N ALA A 11 -10.88 -7.56 -46.22
CA ALA A 11 -10.08 -6.80 -45.25
C ALA A 11 -10.68 -6.82 -43.83
N LEU A 12 -12.02 -6.91 -43.71
CA LEU A 12 -12.70 -7.10 -42.43
C LEU A 12 -12.73 -8.56 -41.96
N ALA A 13 -12.68 -9.54 -42.88
CA ALA A 13 -12.75 -10.97 -42.60
C ALA A 13 -11.40 -11.63 -42.26
N ILE A 14 -10.28 -10.90 -42.31
CA ILE A 14 -8.94 -11.46 -42.13
C ILE A 14 -8.11 -10.53 -41.21
N LEU A 15 -8.63 -10.29 -40.00
CA LEU A 15 -7.85 -9.84 -38.84
C LEU A 15 -7.42 -11.02 -37.97
N ALA A 16 -7.43 -12.25 -38.50
CA ALA A 16 -7.01 -13.45 -37.80
C ALA A 16 -5.58 -13.82 -38.20
N ALA A 17 -4.69 -13.80 -37.21
CA ALA A 17 -3.31 -14.32 -37.20
C ALA A 17 -2.17 -13.35 -37.56
N ALA A 18 -1.49 -12.89 -36.50
CA ALA A 18 -0.09 -12.45 -36.48
C ALA A 18 0.59 -13.06 -35.22
N PRO A 19 1.93 -13.19 -35.17
CA PRO A 19 2.62 -14.15 -34.30
C PRO A 19 2.47 -13.85 -32.81
N GLY A 20 2.17 -14.90 -32.05
CA GLY A 20 1.78 -14.85 -30.66
C GLY A 20 2.83 -14.28 -29.72
N LEU A 21 2.35 -13.44 -28.79
CA LEU A 21 2.98 -13.31 -27.47
C LEU A 21 2.91 -14.69 -26.79
N LEU A 22 3.99 -15.03 -26.08
CA LEU A 22 4.16 -16.34 -25.43
C LEU A 22 2.93 -16.69 -24.56
N PRO A 23 2.38 -17.92 -24.67
CA PRO A 23 1.27 -18.36 -23.82
C PRO A 23 1.66 -18.44 -22.33
N GLY A 24 0.67 -18.28 -21.43
CA GLY A 24 0.75 -18.65 -20.01
C GLY A 24 1.43 -17.67 -19.04
N GLN A 25 1.47 -16.36 -19.32
CA GLN A 25 2.21 -15.41 -18.46
C GLN A 25 1.29 -14.44 -17.72
N VAL A 26 1.50 -14.22 -16.42
CA VAL A 26 0.92 -13.07 -15.69
C VAL A 26 1.66 -11.76 -16.03
N SER A 27 0.95 -10.64 -16.01
CA SER A 27 1.52 -9.29 -16.18
C SER A 27 2.58 -8.98 -15.11
N ASN A 28 3.58 -8.17 -15.45
CA ASN A 28 4.54 -7.63 -14.48
C ASN A 28 3.98 -6.44 -13.67
N SER A 29 2.80 -5.94 -14.05
CA SER A 29 2.07 -4.87 -13.35
C SER A 29 0.77 -5.42 -12.79
N ALA A 30 0.49 -5.15 -11.52
CA ALA A 30 -0.79 -5.46 -10.93
C ALA A 30 -1.91 -4.63 -11.58
N LEU A 31 -3.06 -5.26 -11.74
CA LEU A 31 -4.25 -4.65 -12.32
C LEU A 31 -5.16 -4.05 -11.25
N ARG A 32 -5.27 -4.73 -10.10
CA ARG A 32 -6.13 -4.33 -8.96
C ARG A 32 -5.45 -4.47 -7.62
N VAL A 33 -6.05 -3.83 -6.62
CA VAL A 33 -5.62 -3.86 -5.23
C VAL A 33 -6.78 -4.01 -4.24
N LEU A 34 -6.59 -4.80 -3.18
CA LEU A 34 -7.41 -4.75 -1.96
C LEU A 34 -6.60 -4.20 -0.79
N GLY A 35 -7.27 -3.63 0.21
CA GLY A 35 -6.63 -2.95 1.34
C GLY A 35 -6.34 -1.46 1.10
N GLN A 36 -6.47 -1.01 -0.15
CA GLN A 36 -6.15 0.36 -0.59
C GLN A 36 -7.06 0.80 -1.72
N ILE A 37 -7.27 2.10 -1.86
CA ILE A 37 -8.12 2.69 -2.92
C ILE A 37 -7.46 2.70 -4.31
N ASN A 38 -6.14 2.49 -4.38
CA ASN A 38 -5.39 2.41 -5.64
C ASN A 38 -4.00 1.79 -5.43
N LEU A 39 -3.33 1.47 -6.54
CA LEU A 39 -2.02 0.79 -6.59
C LEU A 39 -0.81 1.66 -6.20
N ARG A 40 -1.02 2.92 -5.78
CA ARG A 40 0.07 3.88 -5.55
C ARG A 40 0.43 4.08 -4.08
N GLN A 41 -0.30 3.53 -3.12
CA GLN A 41 0.06 3.76 -1.72
C GLN A 41 1.27 2.92 -1.30
N ASN A 42 2.16 3.51 -0.50
CA ASN A 42 3.34 2.87 0.08
C ASN A 42 3.34 3.02 1.61
N GLY A 43 3.83 1.98 2.30
CA GLY A 43 3.99 1.99 3.77
C GLY A 43 3.07 1.01 4.52
N PHE A 44 3.42 0.77 5.79
CA PHE A 44 2.73 -0.18 6.68
C PHE A 44 1.31 0.25 7.06
N ASN A 45 1.03 1.55 6.96
CA ASN A 45 -0.25 2.15 7.34
C ASN A 45 -1.03 2.66 6.12
N SER A 46 -2.30 2.27 6.00
CA SER A 46 -3.23 2.89 5.05
C SER A 46 -3.61 4.27 5.57
N VAL A 47 -2.86 5.29 5.14
CA VAL A 47 -3.17 6.68 5.44
C VAL A 47 -3.94 7.28 4.27
N GLU A 48 -5.25 7.44 4.45
CA GLU A 48 -6.11 8.14 3.50
C GLU A 48 -5.93 9.67 3.59
N GLY A 49 -5.30 10.15 4.66
CA GLY A 49 -4.90 11.54 4.84
C GLY A 49 -5.36 12.19 6.14
N ALA A 50 -5.99 11.42 7.03
CA ALA A 50 -6.53 11.92 8.30
C ALA A 50 -6.07 11.14 9.52
N GLU A 51 -5.52 9.95 9.32
CA GLU A 51 -5.13 8.99 10.34
C GLU A 51 -3.85 9.42 11.04
N MET A 52 -3.77 9.08 12.32
CA MET A 52 -2.55 9.26 13.10
C MET A 52 -2.05 7.90 13.59
N ALA A 53 -0.75 7.80 13.82
CA ALA A 53 -0.08 6.64 14.39
C ALA A 53 0.78 7.11 15.56
N THR A 54 0.38 6.68 16.76
CA THR A 54 0.99 7.03 18.05
C THR A 54 1.31 8.52 18.15
N PRO A 55 0.33 9.44 17.98
CA PRO A 55 0.60 10.86 18.02
C PRO A 55 1.23 11.24 19.37
N GLY A 56 2.23 12.11 19.34
CA GLY A 56 3.02 12.48 20.51
C GLY A 56 2.47 13.73 21.20
N GLY A 57 2.64 14.87 20.56
CA GLY A 57 2.36 16.20 21.12
C GLY A 57 1.42 17.03 20.27
N VAL A 58 0.83 18.05 20.88
CA VAL A 58 -0.12 18.97 20.26
C VAL A 58 0.24 20.42 20.57
N ALA A 59 0.11 21.30 19.57
CA ALA A 59 0.26 22.74 19.75
C ALA A 59 -0.97 23.48 19.22
N ILE A 60 -1.31 24.60 19.86
CA ILE A 60 -2.45 25.45 19.51
C ILE A 60 -1.94 26.85 19.20
N ASP A 61 -2.53 27.46 18.16
CA ASP A 61 -2.32 28.85 17.79
C ASP A 61 -3.66 29.57 17.69
N GLU A 62 -3.80 30.71 18.36
CA GLU A 62 -5.05 31.49 18.43
C GLU A 62 -4.91 32.89 17.79
N ARG A 63 -3.86 33.10 16.97
CA ARG A 63 -3.45 34.42 16.47
C ARG A 63 -4.06 34.73 15.10
N ASP A 64 -5.28 35.25 15.10
CA ASP A 64 -6.04 35.74 13.91
C ASP A 64 -7.55 35.55 14.11
N GLY A 65 -7.95 34.99 15.25
CA GLY A 65 -9.34 34.70 15.53
C GLY A 65 -9.77 33.34 15.00
N GLU A 66 -8.85 32.49 14.53
CA GLU A 66 -9.00 31.03 14.37
C GLU A 66 -8.29 30.29 15.51
N ILE A 67 -8.55 28.98 15.65
CA ILE A 67 -7.80 28.10 16.55
C ILE A 67 -7.13 27.02 15.71
N HIS A 68 -5.89 27.29 15.29
CA HIS A 68 -5.11 26.31 14.56
C HIS A 68 -4.62 25.21 15.49
N VAL A 69 -4.66 23.96 15.01
CA VAL A 69 -4.23 22.78 15.78
C VAL A 69 -3.13 22.07 15.01
N TYR A 70 -2.00 21.82 15.66
CA TYR A 70 -0.88 21.06 15.10
C TYR A 70 -0.65 19.81 15.95
N VAL A 71 -0.61 18.64 15.33
CA VAL A 71 -0.37 17.37 16.03
C VAL A 71 0.83 16.66 15.43
N ALA A 72 1.80 16.32 16.29
CA ALA A 72 2.94 15.51 15.91
C ALA A 72 2.49 14.05 15.76
N ASP A 73 2.38 13.61 14.51
CA ASP A 73 1.96 12.26 14.12
C ASP A 73 3.21 11.36 14.02
N THR A 74 3.70 10.96 15.20
CA THR A 74 5.07 10.49 15.43
C THR A 74 5.46 9.30 14.56
N ALA A 75 4.66 8.23 14.54
CA ALA A 75 5.03 7.03 13.77
C ALA A 75 4.83 7.19 12.26
N ASN A 76 4.07 8.21 11.83
CA ASN A 76 3.94 8.59 10.43
C ASN A 76 4.91 9.73 10.03
N ASN A 77 5.85 10.10 10.90
CA ASN A 77 6.96 11.00 10.59
C ASN A 77 6.52 12.38 10.05
N ARG A 78 5.47 12.97 10.61
CA ARG A 78 4.90 14.23 10.11
C ARG A 78 4.22 15.05 11.20
N VAL A 79 3.90 16.30 10.87
CA VAL A 79 2.95 17.10 11.66
C VAL A 79 1.71 17.38 10.83
N LEU A 80 0.55 17.05 11.37
CA LEU A 80 -0.76 17.35 10.78
C LEU A 80 -1.29 18.66 11.34
N ALA A 81 -1.80 19.54 10.47
CA ALA A 81 -2.34 20.84 10.87
C ALA A 81 -3.78 21.03 10.41
N TRP A 82 -4.64 21.52 11.32
CA TRP A 82 -6.02 21.93 11.04
C TRP A 82 -6.18 23.43 11.25
N ARG A 83 -6.87 24.09 10.32
CA ARG A 83 -7.04 25.54 10.30
C ARG A 83 -7.86 26.07 11.46
N ASP A 84 -9.03 25.50 11.73
CA ASP A 84 -9.89 26.03 12.81
C ASP A 84 -10.64 24.93 13.54
N ALA A 85 -10.22 24.68 14.79
CA ALA A 85 -10.80 23.71 15.71
C ALA A 85 -12.31 23.86 15.89
N ARG A 86 -12.84 25.08 15.78
CA ARG A 86 -14.26 25.39 16.03
C ARG A 86 -15.19 24.86 14.94
N SER A 87 -14.64 24.59 13.77
CA SER A 87 -15.37 24.07 12.60
C SER A 87 -15.26 22.56 12.44
N LEU A 88 -14.43 21.91 13.26
CA LEU A 88 -14.11 20.50 13.08
C LEU A 88 -15.24 19.58 13.52
N SER A 89 -15.42 18.51 12.76
CA SER A 89 -16.25 17.36 13.10
C SER A 89 -15.38 16.12 13.28
N ASN A 90 -15.94 15.04 13.82
CA ASN A 90 -15.21 13.80 14.02
C ASN A 90 -14.60 13.29 12.71
N GLY A 91 -13.32 12.94 12.76
CA GLY A 91 -12.58 12.40 11.60
C GLY A 91 -12.21 13.43 10.53
N ALA A 92 -12.32 14.73 10.81
CA ALA A 92 -11.90 15.77 9.88
C ALA A 92 -10.43 15.58 9.42
N THR A 93 -10.21 15.64 8.11
CA THR A 93 -8.87 15.59 7.49
C THR A 93 -8.07 16.84 7.83
N ALA A 94 -6.76 16.70 7.99
CA ALA A 94 -5.88 17.86 8.14
C ALA A 94 -5.78 18.66 6.82
N ASP A 95 -5.54 19.96 6.96
CA ASP A 95 -5.34 20.88 5.83
C ASP A 95 -3.91 20.80 5.28
N ILE A 96 -2.92 20.53 6.14
CA ILE A 96 -1.49 20.52 5.80
C ILE A 96 -0.79 19.33 6.47
N ALA A 97 0.14 18.69 5.74
CA ALA A 97 1.17 17.82 6.31
C ALA A 97 2.54 18.51 6.19
N LEU A 98 3.18 18.76 7.33
CA LEU A 98 4.52 19.36 7.39
C LEU A 98 5.59 18.27 7.50
N GLY A 99 6.75 18.51 6.89
CA GLY A 99 7.88 17.59 6.87
C GLY A 99 7.75 16.41 5.91
N GLN A 100 6.70 16.39 5.07
CA GLN A 100 6.36 15.31 4.14
C GLN A 100 5.86 15.84 2.79
N PRO A 101 5.98 15.06 1.69
CA PRO A 101 5.50 15.47 0.36
C PRO A 101 3.96 15.58 0.25
N SER A 102 3.21 14.86 1.09
CA SER A 102 1.74 14.87 1.07
C SER A 102 1.13 14.35 2.38
N LEU A 103 -0.19 14.53 2.52
CA LEU A 103 -1.01 13.93 3.59
C LEU A 103 -1.03 12.40 3.58
N ARG A 104 -0.51 11.71 2.55
CA ARG A 104 -0.54 10.24 2.47
C ARG A 104 0.84 9.61 2.65
N HIS A 105 1.89 10.43 2.68
CA HIS A 105 3.26 9.97 2.82
C HIS A 105 3.64 9.92 4.30
N THR A 106 4.25 8.81 4.73
CA THR A 106 4.52 8.52 6.15
C THR A 106 5.95 8.06 6.44
N VAL A 107 6.77 7.87 5.39
CA VAL A 107 8.16 7.40 5.55
C VAL A 107 9.02 8.53 6.13
N GLY A 108 9.88 8.19 7.11
CA GLY A 108 10.85 9.12 7.69
C GLY A 108 11.68 9.82 6.62
N ARG A 109 11.90 11.13 6.81
CA ARG A 109 12.63 12.00 5.87
C ARG A 109 12.08 12.02 4.44
N GLY A 110 10.76 12.01 4.28
CA GLY A 110 10.12 11.92 2.95
C GLY A 110 10.46 13.04 1.96
N ILE A 111 10.90 14.21 2.44
CA ILE A 111 11.42 15.33 1.62
C ILE A 111 12.96 15.46 1.71
N GLY A 112 13.67 14.36 1.97
CA GLY A 112 15.12 14.34 2.16
C GLY A 112 15.57 14.87 3.52
N ALA A 113 16.74 15.50 3.59
CA ALA A 113 17.38 15.92 4.85
C ALA A 113 16.51 16.83 5.74
N LYS A 114 15.60 17.60 5.14
CA LYS A 114 14.66 18.49 5.85
C LYS A 114 13.37 17.81 6.29
N GLY A 115 13.13 16.56 5.91
CA GLY A 115 11.94 15.82 6.31
C GLY A 115 12.03 15.37 7.75
N LEU A 116 10.88 15.15 8.38
CA LEU A 116 10.79 14.71 9.77
C LEU A 116 11.01 13.20 9.90
N ASP A 117 11.52 12.77 11.05
CA ASP A 117 11.69 11.39 11.49
C ASP A 117 11.37 11.28 12.99
N GLY A 118 10.22 10.69 13.30
CA GLY A 118 9.70 10.58 14.66
C GLY A 118 9.50 11.91 15.38
N PRO A 119 8.68 12.85 14.86
CA PRO A 119 8.38 14.09 15.57
C PRO A 119 7.53 13.80 16.82
N VAL A 120 7.94 14.28 18.00
CA VAL A 120 7.25 13.95 19.28
C VAL A 120 6.52 15.12 19.89
N ALA A 121 6.98 16.35 19.71
CA ALA A 121 6.37 17.54 20.31
C ALA A 121 6.38 18.73 19.36
N ALA A 122 5.46 19.66 19.60
CA ALA A 122 5.39 20.91 18.87
C ALA A 122 5.08 22.08 19.81
N ALA A 123 5.51 23.29 19.45
CA ALA A 123 5.14 24.53 20.13
C ALA A 123 5.09 25.68 19.13
N VAL A 124 4.14 26.60 19.32
CA VAL A 124 3.99 27.78 18.46
C VAL A 124 4.62 28.98 19.16
N ASN A 125 5.42 29.76 18.43
CA ASN A 125 5.89 31.03 18.93
C ASN A 125 4.71 32.03 18.99
N PRO A 126 4.33 32.54 20.17
CA PRO A 126 3.13 33.37 20.33
C PRO A 126 3.24 34.75 19.66
N ALA A 127 4.44 35.19 19.28
CA ALA A 127 4.64 36.46 18.58
C ALA A 127 4.57 36.31 17.07
N THR A 128 5.18 35.26 16.50
CA THR A 128 5.38 35.12 15.05
C THR A 128 4.48 34.08 14.41
N GLY A 129 4.12 33.02 15.13
CA GLY A 129 3.36 31.89 14.59
C GLY A 129 4.17 30.75 14.07
N ASP A 130 5.48 30.90 14.15
CA ASP A 130 6.36 29.85 13.68
C ASP A 130 6.19 28.63 14.57
N LEU A 131 6.01 27.49 13.91
CA LEU A 131 5.84 26.20 14.56
C LEU A 131 7.22 25.56 14.75
N TYR A 132 7.55 25.22 15.97
CA TYR A 132 8.76 24.48 16.33
C TYR A 132 8.36 23.04 16.59
N VAL A 133 9.12 22.09 16.03
CA VAL A 133 8.83 20.66 16.12
C VAL A 133 10.08 19.92 16.60
N ALA A 134 9.93 19.10 17.64
CA ALA A 134 11.00 18.23 18.13
C ALA A 134 11.04 16.97 17.25
N ASP A 135 12.08 16.91 16.40
CA ASP A 135 12.34 15.85 15.45
C ASP A 135 13.27 14.82 16.09
N THR A 136 12.66 13.94 16.90
CA THR A 136 13.33 13.24 17.99
C THR A 136 14.35 12.22 17.51
N ASN A 137 14.04 11.46 16.46
CA ASN A 137 14.98 10.44 15.94
C ASN A 137 16.21 11.08 15.29
N ASP A 138 16.04 12.28 14.71
CA ASP A 138 17.10 13.08 14.11
C ASP A 138 17.85 13.97 15.13
N ASN A 139 17.52 13.85 16.42
CA ASN A 139 18.17 14.58 17.52
C ASN A 139 18.20 16.10 17.30
N ARG A 140 17.10 16.68 16.82
CA ARG A 140 17.03 18.11 16.49
C ARG A 140 15.66 18.70 16.77
N VAL A 141 15.58 20.03 16.79
CA VAL A 141 14.31 20.77 16.68
C VAL A 141 14.34 21.54 15.37
N VAL A 142 13.22 21.59 14.66
CA VAL A 142 13.09 22.34 13.40
C VAL A 142 11.99 23.39 13.47
N ARG A 143 12.09 24.45 12.67
CA ARG A 143 11.09 25.52 12.57
C ARG A 143 10.39 25.51 11.22
N PHE A 144 9.08 25.68 11.24
CA PHE A 144 8.24 26.00 10.09
C PHE A 144 7.72 27.42 10.24
N LEU A 145 7.93 28.26 9.22
CA LEU A 145 7.43 29.64 9.22
C LEU A 145 5.91 29.63 9.09
N ASN A 146 5.23 30.28 10.05
CA ASN A 146 3.77 30.41 10.17
C ASN A 146 2.99 29.57 9.13
N PRO A 147 2.72 28.27 9.40
CA PRO A 147 2.30 27.31 8.38
C PRO A 147 1.05 27.70 7.59
N PHE A 148 0.06 28.32 8.23
CA PHE A 148 -1.19 28.71 7.56
C PHE A 148 -1.07 29.96 6.68
N GLU A 149 -0.02 30.77 6.88
CA GLU A 149 0.39 31.84 5.96
C GLU A 149 1.30 31.32 4.83
N ASN A 150 1.87 30.13 4.98
CA ASN A 150 2.85 29.54 4.05
C ASN A 150 2.44 28.12 3.60
N THR A 151 1.18 27.91 3.24
CA THR A 151 0.60 26.57 3.01
C THR A 151 1.30 25.74 1.91
N ALA A 152 1.96 26.38 0.94
CA ALA A 152 2.74 25.70 -0.08
C ALA A 152 4.11 25.18 0.40
N ARG A 153 4.57 25.62 1.58
CA ARG A 153 5.87 25.28 2.14
C ARG A 153 5.72 24.20 3.21
N VAL A 154 6.03 22.97 2.83
CA VAL A 154 6.06 21.81 3.73
C VAL A 154 7.44 21.55 4.36
N GLU A 155 8.46 22.34 4.01
CA GLU A 155 9.82 22.18 4.53
C GLU A 155 10.14 23.17 5.66
N PRO A 156 10.86 22.73 6.71
CA PRO A 156 11.38 23.64 7.72
C PRO A 156 12.39 24.64 7.13
N ASP A 157 12.51 25.79 7.79
CA ASP A 157 13.46 26.85 7.44
C ASP A 157 14.67 26.90 8.38
N LYS A 158 14.53 26.32 9.58
CA LYS A 158 15.57 26.35 10.61
C LYS A 158 15.74 25.03 11.35
N VAL A 159 16.95 24.81 11.87
CA VAL A 159 17.33 23.66 12.69
C VAL A 159 18.07 24.13 13.94
N TYR A 160 17.81 23.47 15.06
CA TYR A 160 18.41 23.69 16.37
C TYR A 160 18.97 22.35 16.86
N GLY A 161 20.08 22.38 17.59
CA GLY A 161 20.70 21.16 18.12
C GLY A 161 21.64 20.44 17.15
N GLN A 162 21.66 20.89 15.90
CA GLN A 162 22.49 20.37 14.82
C GLN A 162 23.05 21.53 13.99
N PRO A 163 24.22 21.35 13.35
CA PRO A 163 24.82 22.39 12.51
C PRO A 163 24.01 22.66 11.23
N ASP A 164 23.30 21.65 10.71
CA ASP A 164 22.51 21.73 9.49
C ASP A 164 21.42 20.63 9.48
N PHE A 165 20.67 20.52 8.37
CA PHE A 165 19.61 19.51 8.22
C PHE A 165 20.12 18.10 7.90
N THR A 166 21.40 17.92 7.57
CA THR A 166 21.95 16.62 7.16
C THR A 166 22.55 15.84 8.32
N GLU A 167 23.14 16.53 9.30
CA GLU A 167 23.67 15.91 10.52
C GLU A 167 22.56 15.54 11.50
N VAL A 168 22.64 14.33 12.04
CA VAL A 168 21.59 13.74 12.89
C VAL A 168 22.14 12.96 14.08
N ARG A 169 23.46 12.85 14.21
CA ARG A 169 24.07 12.20 15.37
C ARG A 169 23.79 13.04 16.60
N ALA A 170 23.34 12.36 17.65
CA ALA A 170 23.17 12.97 18.95
C ALA A 170 24.46 13.65 19.41
N ASN A 171 24.33 14.85 19.98
CA ASN A 171 25.44 15.61 20.56
C ASN A 171 26.61 15.89 19.62
N TYR A 172 26.40 16.10 18.33
CA TYR A 172 27.51 16.33 17.40
C TYR A 172 28.06 17.77 17.45
N PRO A 173 29.40 17.97 17.46
CA PRO A 173 30.45 16.95 17.60
C PRO A 173 30.66 16.51 19.06
N VAL A 174 30.28 17.34 20.03
CA VAL A 174 30.30 17.02 21.47
C VAL A 174 29.10 17.66 22.19
N PRO A 175 28.68 17.14 23.35
CA PRO A 175 27.66 17.77 24.18
C PRO A 175 27.99 19.25 24.48
N GLY A 176 27.01 20.14 24.32
CA GLY A 176 27.19 21.59 24.52
C GLY A 176 25.87 22.37 24.40
N PRO A 177 25.92 23.71 24.38
CA PRO A 177 24.72 24.58 24.31
C PRO A 177 24.06 24.60 22.92
N ARG A 178 24.71 24.04 21.89
CA ARG A 178 24.22 23.93 20.52
C ARG A 178 23.75 22.52 20.14
N THR A 179 23.83 21.57 21.05
CA THR A 179 23.66 20.14 20.73
C THR A 179 22.60 19.51 21.60
N MET A 180 21.98 18.45 21.13
CA MET A 180 20.92 17.75 21.86
C MET A 180 20.90 16.25 21.51
N ARG A 181 20.13 15.49 22.29
CA ARG A 181 19.87 14.08 22.13
C ARG A 181 18.41 13.78 22.46
N THR A 182 17.68 13.29 21.46
CA THR A 182 16.26 12.91 21.56
C THR A 182 15.41 13.99 22.27
N PRO A 183 15.26 15.20 21.69
CA PRO A 183 14.38 16.21 22.26
C PRO A 183 12.92 15.73 22.24
N THR A 184 12.15 15.94 23.31
CA THR A 184 10.76 15.41 23.40
C THR A 184 9.70 16.40 23.86
N GLY A 185 10.07 17.64 24.20
CA GLY A 185 9.13 18.64 24.70
C GLY A 185 9.57 20.05 24.36
N LEU A 186 8.60 20.93 24.09
CA LEU A 186 8.82 22.31 23.68
C LEU A 186 7.80 23.23 24.37
N SER A 187 8.21 24.41 24.81
CA SER A 187 7.30 25.45 25.29
C SER A 187 7.92 26.83 25.08
N PHE A 188 7.09 27.84 24.86
CA PHE A 188 7.51 29.23 24.91
C PHE A 188 7.13 29.87 26.25
N ASP A 189 7.96 30.80 26.73
CA ASP A 189 7.55 31.73 27.78
C ASP A 189 7.01 33.04 27.20
N ALA A 190 6.43 33.89 28.05
CA ALA A 190 5.84 35.17 27.65
C ALA A 190 6.87 36.18 27.08
N ALA A 191 8.17 35.96 27.30
CA ALA A 191 9.24 36.77 26.72
C ALA A 191 9.68 36.24 25.34
N GLY A 192 9.09 35.13 24.86
CA GLY A 192 9.41 34.49 23.59
C GLY A 192 10.64 33.58 23.64
N ASN A 193 11.15 33.23 24.82
CA ASN A 193 12.23 32.25 24.92
C ASN A 193 11.67 30.85 24.69
N LEU A 194 12.41 30.03 23.94
CA LEU A 194 12.08 28.64 23.68
C LEU A 194 12.73 27.74 24.74
N TRP A 195 11.92 26.92 25.38
CA TRP A 195 12.36 25.88 26.30
C TRP A 195 12.30 24.53 25.60
N ILE A 196 13.42 23.81 25.56
CA ILE A 196 13.56 22.51 24.91
C ILE A 196 13.90 21.45 25.96
N ILE A 197 13.15 20.35 25.96
CA ILE A 197 13.44 19.19 26.80
C ILE A 197 14.37 18.27 26.04
N ASP A 198 15.64 18.27 26.43
CA ASP A 198 16.72 17.45 25.85
C ASP A 198 16.85 16.15 26.66
N SER A 199 15.87 15.28 26.44
CA SER A 199 15.53 14.15 27.31
C SER A 199 16.65 13.13 27.40
N GLY A 200 17.34 12.87 26.28
CA GLY A 200 18.45 11.92 26.23
C GLY A 200 19.74 12.40 26.90
N ASN A 201 19.83 13.71 27.19
CA ASN A 201 20.88 14.32 28.01
C ASN A 201 20.39 14.71 29.41
N HIS A 202 19.13 14.37 29.75
CA HIS A 202 18.53 14.59 31.05
C HIS A 202 18.53 16.07 31.48
N ARG A 203 18.24 16.99 30.54
CA ARG A 203 18.28 18.43 30.80
C ARG A 203 17.16 19.20 30.11
N VAL A 204 16.93 20.41 30.58
CA VAL A 204 16.01 21.38 29.97
C VAL A 204 16.81 22.63 29.58
N LEU A 205 16.74 23.00 28.31
CA LEU A 205 17.51 24.09 27.71
C LEU A 205 16.62 25.30 27.44
N ARG A 206 17.12 26.51 27.75
CA ARG A 206 16.47 27.76 27.32
C ARG A 206 17.26 28.39 26.18
N TYR A 207 16.59 28.65 25.07
CA TYR A 207 17.07 29.44 23.95
C TYR A 207 16.44 30.83 24.02
N PRO A 208 17.24 31.90 24.20
CA PRO A 208 16.72 33.26 24.26
C PRO A 208 15.99 33.65 22.98
N ALA A 209 14.89 34.41 23.10
CA ALA A 209 14.11 34.90 21.96
C ALA A 209 14.99 35.57 20.89
N ALA A 210 15.92 36.43 21.33
CA ALA A 210 16.84 37.15 20.46
C ALA A 210 17.84 36.24 19.71
N SER A 211 18.02 34.99 20.14
CA SER A 211 18.94 34.03 19.52
C SER A 211 18.27 33.11 18.50
N LEU A 212 16.93 33.02 18.50
CA LEU A 212 16.20 32.05 17.67
C LEU A 212 16.44 32.27 16.17
N ASP A 213 16.75 33.51 15.77
CA ASP A 213 17.08 33.89 14.40
C ASP A 213 18.57 33.85 14.05
N ALA A 214 19.47 33.50 14.99
CA ALA A 214 20.89 33.30 14.68
C ALA A 214 21.15 32.01 13.86
N ASP A 215 22.22 31.95 13.06
CA ASP A 215 22.56 30.77 12.24
C ASP A 215 22.80 29.49 13.07
N GLN A 216 23.34 29.66 14.28
CA GLN A 216 23.66 28.58 15.22
C GLN A 216 23.22 28.99 16.64
N PRO A 217 21.90 28.95 16.92
CA PRO A 217 21.33 29.37 18.20
C PRO A 217 21.96 28.59 19.36
N GLU A 218 22.18 29.27 20.49
CA GLU A 218 22.75 28.66 21.70
C GLU A 218 21.75 28.75 22.85
N ALA A 219 21.67 27.68 23.63
CA ALA A 219 21.02 27.72 24.92
C ALA A 219 21.87 28.52 25.93
N ASP A 220 21.23 29.31 26.79
CA ASP A 220 21.90 30.10 27.83
C ASP A 220 21.64 29.58 29.25
N VAL A 221 20.68 28.67 29.41
CA VAL A 221 20.39 27.95 30.65
C VAL A 221 20.28 26.45 30.38
N ALA A 222 20.87 25.64 31.27
CA ALA A 222 20.61 24.20 31.37
C ALA A 222 20.14 23.84 32.79
N LEU A 223 18.87 23.45 32.92
CA LEU A 223 18.32 22.89 34.17
C LEU A 223 18.50 21.37 34.19
N GLY A 224 18.63 20.80 35.39
CA GLY A 224 18.87 19.36 35.56
C GLY A 224 20.33 18.93 35.45
N GLN A 225 21.21 19.84 35.05
CA GLN A 225 22.65 19.62 34.90
C GLN A 225 23.45 20.81 35.41
N PRO A 226 24.67 20.59 35.93
CA PRO A 226 25.54 21.67 36.42
C PRO A 226 26.17 22.51 35.30
N ASN A 227 26.16 22.03 34.06
CA ASN A 227 26.72 22.69 32.87
C ASN A 227 26.13 22.06 31.59
N PHE A 228 26.58 22.53 30.42
CA PHE A 228 26.11 22.05 29.12
C PHE A 228 26.79 20.75 28.62
N THR A 229 27.78 20.21 29.33
CA THR A 229 28.54 19.03 28.87
C THR A 229 28.23 17.76 29.66
N GLU A 230 27.68 17.87 30.87
CA GLU A 230 27.16 16.75 31.65
C GLU A 230 25.84 16.26 31.06
N ILE A 231 25.72 14.94 30.91
CA ILE A 231 24.62 14.28 30.19
C ILE A 231 24.09 13.05 30.94
N ARG A 232 24.65 12.70 32.10
CA ARG A 232 24.19 11.52 32.87
C ARG A 232 22.92 11.86 33.63
N ALA A 233 22.05 10.86 33.78
CA ALA A 233 20.87 10.95 34.64
C ALA A 233 21.25 11.43 36.04
N ASN A 234 20.46 12.37 36.58
CA ASN A 234 20.66 13.04 37.86
C ASN A 234 22.09 13.61 38.03
N SER A 235 22.72 14.04 36.94
CA SER A 235 24.12 14.48 36.89
C SER A 235 25.12 13.44 37.42
N GLY A 236 24.79 12.15 37.28
CA GLY A 236 25.59 11.04 37.80
C GLY A 236 25.49 10.83 39.32
N ALA A 237 24.54 11.47 39.99
CA ALA A 237 24.32 11.39 41.43
C ALA A 237 22.99 10.73 41.81
N SER A 238 22.68 10.68 43.11
CA SER A 238 21.35 10.30 43.59
C SER A 238 20.31 11.36 43.20
N VAL A 239 19.05 10.96 43.12
CA VAL A 239 17.93 11.88 42.81
C VAL A 239 17.92 13.06 43.80
N SER A 240 17.76 14.27 43.27
CA SER A 240 17.85 15.52 44.03
C SER A 240 16.99 16.62 43.39
N ALA A 241 17.01 17.84 43.95
CA ALA A 241 16.33 18.99 43.37
C ALA A 241 17.01 19.55 42.10
N THR A 242 18.24 19.16 41.79
CA THR A 242 19.04 19.72 40.69
C THR A 242 19.20 18.79 39.49
N GLY A 243 18.73 17.54 39.60
CA GLY A 243 18.92 16.50 38.58
C GLY A 243 17.62 15.97 38.01
N PHE A 244 17.63 15.59 36.73
CA PHE A 244 16.52 14.89 36.06
C PHE A 244 16.92 13.48 35.65
N ASN A 245 15.92 12.62 35.44
CA ASN A 245 16.07 11.33 34.79
C ASN A 245 14.96 11.13 33.75
N LEU A 246 15.29 11.33 32.47
CA LEU A 246 14.34 11.36 31.35
C LEU A 246 13.24 12.40 31.61
N PRO A 247 13.58 13.70 31.69
CA PRO A 247 12.57 14.74 31.62
C PRO A 247 11.91 14.66 30.24
N VAL A 248 10.59 14.87 30.13
CA VAL A 248 9.86 14.63 28.87
C VAL A 248 9.02 15.81 28.38
N SER A 249 8.56 16.67 29.29
CA SER A 249 7.70 17.82 28.98
C SER A 249 7.96 18.96 29.96
N ALA A 250 7.73 20.20 29.51
CA ALA A 250 7.63 21.34 30.39
C ALA A 250 6.56 22.34 29.96
N ALA A 251 5.99 23.03 30.95
CA ALA A 251 5.02 24.10 30.75
C ALA A 251 5.42 25.33 31.55
N VAL A 252 5.21 26.50 30.95
CA VAL A 252 5.45 27.80 31.58
C VAL A 252 4.14 28.30 32.17
N HIS A 253 4.10 28.47 33.49
CA HIS A 253 2.97 29.10 34.18
C HIS A 253 2.90 30.59 33.80
N PRO A 254 1.70 31.22 33.74
CA PRO A 254 1.54 32.67 33.50
C PRO A 254 2.32 33.60 34.45
N ASN A 255 2.88 33.09 35.55
CA ASN A 255 3.68 33.86 36.51
C ASN A 255 5.20 33.76 36.22
N GLY A 256 5.58 33.05 35.15
CA GLY A 256 6.96 32.83 34.73
C GLY A 256 7.65 31.58 35.31
N SER A 257 6.96 30.78 36.12
CA SER A 257 7.53 29.53 36.68
C SER A 257 7.49 28.39 35.66
N LEU A 258 8.51 27.55 35.63
CA LEU A 258 8.62 26.40 34.74
C LEU A 258 8.31 25.10 35.49
N TYR A 259 7.39 24.31 34.96
CA TYR A 259 7.03 22.99 35.49
C TYR A 259 7.60 21.94 34.55
N VAL A 260 8.31 20.94 35.06
CA VAL A 260 9.00 19.92 34.26
C VAL A 260 8.58 18.53 34.72
N ALA A 261 8.06 17.72 33.80
CA ALA A 261 7.79 16.31 34.02
C ALA A 261 9.09 15.51 33.98
N ASP A 262 9.48 14.91 35.10
CA ASP A 262 10.70 14.13 35.28
C ASP A 262 10.34 12.63 35.36
N ALA A 263 10.16 12.02 34.19
CA ALA A 263 9.36 10.80 34.02
C ALA A 263 9.90 9.61 34.82
N SER A 264 11.21 9.35 34.76
CA SER A 264 11.81 8.19 35.44
C SER A 264 12.09 8.43 36.93
N ASN A 265 11.99 9.68 37.39
CA ASN A 265 11.96 10.00 38.82
C ASN A 265 10.52 10.13 39.35
N VAL A 266 9.49 9.91 38.52
CA VAL A 266 8.08 9.77 38.94
C VAL A 266 7.57 11.05 39.63
N ARG A 267 7.91 12.22 39.07
CA ARG A 267 7.61 13.53 39.68
C ARG A 267 7.47 14.65 38.66
N VAL A 268 6.92 15.77 39.12
CA VAL A 268 6.99 17.08 38.45
C VAL A 268 7.80 18.04 39.32
N LEU A 269 8.81 18.70 38.74
CA LEU A 269 9.60 19.73 39.41
C LEU A 269 9.19 21.12 38.96
N VAL A 270 9.20 22.09 39.88
CA VAL A 270 8.86 23.49 39.59
C VAL A 270 10.08 24.38 39.82
N PHE A 271 10.34 25.30 38.90
CA PHE A 271 11.45 26.25 38.94
C PHE A 271 10.94 27.67 38.75
N ASN A 272 11.26 28.55 39.68
CA ASN A 272 10.90 29.97 39.63
C ASN A 272 12.03 30.79 39.02
N ALA A 273 11.72 31.96 38.43
CA ALA A 273 12.75 32.91 38.02
C ALA A 273 13.51 33.49 39.25
N PRO A 274 14.76 33.96 39.12
CA PRO A 274 15.60 33.91 37.91
C PRO A 274 16.17 32.52 37.64
N PHE A 275 16.36 32.21 36.36
CA PHE A 275 16.90 30.93 35.89
C PHE A 275 18.41 31.01 35.67
N THR A 276 19.14 30.04 36.23
CA THR A 276 20.58 29.84 36.03
C THR A 276 20.87 28.36 35.82
N THR A 277 21.92 28.04 35.07
CA THR A 277 22.36 26.65 34.88
C THR A 277 22.62 25.97 36.23
N GLY A 278 22.13 24.74 36.39
CA GLY A 278 22.24 23.98 37.64
C GLY A 278 21.34 24.43 38.79
N LYS A 279 20.36 25.32 38.54
CA LYS A 279 19.40 25.74 39.56
C LYS A 279 18.65 24.55 40.17
N ALA A 280 18.49 24.56 41.49
CA ALA A 280 17.65 23.60 42.21
C ALA A 280 16.16 23.96 42.04
N ALA A 281 15.31 22.93 41.91
CA ALA A 281 13.87 23.07 41.89
C ALA A 281 13.34 23.64 43.21
N ASP A 282 12.34 24.50 43.09
CA ASP A 282 11.67 25.19 44.21
C ASP A 282 10.52 24.36 44.79
N SER A 283 9.96 23.41 44.01
CA SER A 283 8.89 22.52 44.47
C SER A 283 8.92 21.16 43.77
N VAL A 284 8.33 20.15 44.41
CA VAL A 284 8.20 18.79 43.89
C VAL A 284 6.77 18.29 44.09
N ILE A 285 6.21 17.69 43.04
CA ILE A 285 4.85 17.15 43.02
C ILE A 285 4.94 15.66 42.62
N GLY A 286 4.10 14.83 43.23
CA GLY A 286 4.06 13.38 43.00
C GLY A 286 5.01 12.56 43.87
N GLN A 287 5.95 13.22 44.56
CA GLN A 287 6.86 12.61 45.54
C GLN A 287 6.81 13.39 46.87
N PRO A 288 7.11 12.74 48.01
CA PRO A 288 7.10 13.42 49.31
C PRO A 288 8.21 14.48 49.44
N ASP A 289 9.33 14.29 48.77
CA ASP A 289 10.51 15.16 48.80
C ASP A 289 11.32 15.06 47.50
N PHE A 290 12.38 15.86 47.37
CA PHE A 290 13.25 15.91 46.19
C PHE A 290 14.19 14.71 46.05
N THR A 291 14.29 13.85 47.06
CA THR A 291 15.21 12.70 47.14
C THR A 291 14.50 11.36 46.97
N SER A 292 13.18 11.38 46.84
CA SER A 292 12.34 10.21 46.65
C SER A 292 11.99 10.00 45.17
N ARG A 293 11.87 8.73 44.77
CA ARG A 293 11.42 8.29 43.43
C ARG A 293 10.56 7.03 43.52
N THR A 294 9.70 6.98 44.53
CA THR A 294 8.92 5.78 44.84
C THR A 294 7.85 5.57 43.76
N VAL A 295 7.85 4.39 43.16
CA VAL A 295 6.78 3.92 42.26
C VAL A 295 5.67 3.31 43.13
N PRO A 296 4.48 3.90 43.22
CA PRO A 296 3.41 3.38 44.07
C PRO A 296 2.99 1.97 43.60
N ALA A 297 2.76 1.03 44.54
CA ALA A 297 2.27 -0.31 44.21
C ALA A 297 0.77 -0.30 43.83
N THR A 298 0.00 0.59 44.46
CA THR A 298 -1.42 0.85 44.19
C THR A 298 -1.62 2.27 43.69
N ILE A 299 -2.57 2.47 42.78
CA ILE A 299 -2.93 3.79 42.25
C ILE A 299 -3.60 4.63 43.35
N THR A 300 -3.21 5.90 43.44
CA THR A 300 -3.76 6.87 44.41
C THR A 300 -4.05 8.20 43.72
N ALA A 301 -4.68 9.13 44.43
CA ALA A 301 -4.91 10.49 43.91
C ALA A 301 -3.62 11.30 43.67
N SER A 302 -2.45 10.81 44.10
CA SER A 302 -1.14 11.45 43.92
C SER A 302 -0.13 10.60 43.15
N SER A 303 -0.50 9.40 42.68
CA SER A 303 0.43 8.53 41.93
C SER A 303 0.69 9.08 40.54
N MET A 304 1.95 9.07 40.12
CA MET A 304 2.41 9.60 38.83
C MET A 304 3.40 8.64 38.16
N ARG A 305 3.01 7.39 37.87
CA ARG A 305 3.88 6.47 37.12
C ARG A 305 4.04 6.93 35.67
N GLY A 306 5.19 7.51 35.35
CA GLY A 306 5.49 8.05 34.03
C GLY A 306 4.66 9.30 33.68
N PRO A 307 4.85 10.44 34.40
CA PRO A 307 4.28 11.70 33.95
C PRO A 307 4.87 12.04 32.58
N ASN A 308 4.01 12.13 31.57
CA ASN A 308 4.40 12.27 30.17
C ASN A 308 4.27 13.72 29.66
N SER A 309 3.24 14.43 30.13
CA SER A 309 3.03 15.83 29.81
C SER A 309 2.54 16.64 31.01
N VAL A 310 2.92 17.91 31.04
CA VAL A 310 2.40 18.93 31.96
C VAL A 310 1.84 20.10 31.17
N TYR A 311 0.67 20.58 31.57
CA TYR A 311 0.06 21.80 31.03
C TYR A 311 -0.53 22.63 32.15
N ILE A 312 -0.47 23.96 31.98
CA ILE A 312 -1.00 24.92 32.93
C ILE A 312 -1.89 25.88 32.19
N ASN A 313 -3.16 25.95 32.61
CA ASN A 313 -4.11 26.87 32.01
C ASN A 313 -3.97 28.29 32.59
N ALA A 314 -4.70 29.25 32.02
CA ALA A 314 -4.69 30.64 32.46
C ALA A 314 -5.11 30.85 33.93
N THR A 315 -5.86 29.91 34.53
CA THR A 315 -6.26 29.97 35.95
C THR A 315 -5.18 29.48 36.91
N GLY A 316 -4.11 28.86 36.39
CA GLY A 316 -3.03 28.26 37.18
C GLY A 316 -3.29 26.80 37.59
N ALA A 317 -4.29 26.14 37.01
CA ALA A 317 -4.52 24.71 37.23
C ALA A 317 -3.51 23.88 36.45
N LEU A 318 -2.88 22.91 37.12
CA LEU A 318 -1.90 21.99 36.53
C LEU A 318 -2.59 20.71 36.08
N PHE A 319 -2.39 20.34 34.83
CA PHE A 319 -2.79 19.09 34.21
C PHE A 319 -1.54 18.23 34.01
N VAL A 320 -1.58 16.99 34.48
CA VAL A 320 -0.46 16.05 34.33
C VAL A 320 -0.98 14.80 33.65
N ALA A 321 -0.57 14.59 32.40
CA ALA A 321 -0.84 13.34 31.68
C ALA A 321 0.10 12.25 32.20
N ILE A 322 -0.45 11.10 32.58
CA ILE A 322 0.30 9.99 33.17
C ILE A 322 0.07 8.77 32.31
N SER A 323 1.03 8.48 31.45
CA SER A 323 0.87 7.50 30.36
C SER A 323 0.69 6.08 30.88
N GLN A 324 1.42 5.68 31.93
CA GLN A 324 1.32 4.32 32.49
C GLN A 324 0.09 4.12 33.40
N GLU A 325 -0.65 5.19 33.70
CA GLU A 325 -1.87 5.13 34.50
C GLU A 325 -3.12 5.51 33.70
N ASN A 326 -3.00 5.68 32.37
CA ASN A 326 -4.10 5.96 31.44
C ASN A 326 -5.00 7.14 31.85
N ARG A 327 -4.42 8.20 32.40
CA ARG A 327 -5.19 9.29 33.03
C ARG A 327 -4.49 10.63 33.00
N ILE A 328 -5.26 11.70 33.20
CA ILE A 328 -4.75 13.04 33.44
C ILE A 328 -5.20 13.47 34.83
N LEU A 329 -4.26 13.80 35.71
CA LEU A 329 -4.55 14.38 37.01
C LEU A 329 -4.63 15.90 36.91
N VAL A 330 -5.63 16.49 37.57
CA VAL A 330 -5.86 17.94 37.58
C VAL A 330 -5.72 18.48 39.00
N PHE A 331 -4.86 19.49 39.16
CA PHE A 331 -4.61 20.21 40.41
C PHE A 331 -5.08 21.66 40.23
N ASP A 332 -6.13 22.07 40.95
CA ASP A 332 -6.80 23.36 40.70
C ASP A 332 -5.90 24.57 40.99
N LYS A 333 -4.98 24.45 41.97
CA LYS A 333 -3.94 25.46 42.25
C LYS A 333 -2.80 24.85 43.08
N ILE A 334 -1.56 25.17 42.72
CA ILE A 334 -0.36 24.78 43.49
C ILE A 334 0.20 26.01 44.20
N ALA A 335 0.27 25.97 45.53
CA ALA A 335 0.88 27.05 46.31
C ALA A 335 2.39 27.10 46.08
N GLU A 336 2.99 28.29 46.03
CA GLU A 336 4.45 28.45 45.91
C GLU A 336 5.17 27.79 47.10
N GLY A 337 6.30 27.12 46.83
CA GLY A 337 7.07 26.38 47.85
C GLY A 337 6.40 25.09 48.34
N ALA A 338 5.41 24.59 47.61
CA ALA A 338 4.72 23.35 47.90
C ALA A 338 5.66 22.14 47.90
N THR A 339 5.79 21.47 49.05
CA THR A 339 6.40 20.14 49.19
C THR A 339 5.37 19.13 49.72
N GLY A 340 5.65 17.83 49.60
CA GLY A 340 4.78 16.74 50.09
C GLY A 340 3.83 16.13 49.05
N LEU A 341 3.31 14.94 49.35
CA LEU A 341 2.34 14.23 48.50
C LEU A 341 1.01 14.99 48.44
N ARG A 342 0.63 15.45 47.25
CA ARG A 342 -0.61 16.17 47.00
C ARG A 342 -1.56 15.31 46.18
N ASN A 343 -2.79 15.21 46.67
CA ASN A 343 -3.87 14.61 45.91
C ASN A 343 -4.34 15.57 44.82
N ALA A 344 -4.55 15.05 43.62
CA ALA A 344 -5.26 15.76 42.57
C ALA A 344 -6.71 16.00 42.98
N ASN A 345 -7.27 17.11 42.50
CA ASN A 345 -8.65 17.49 42.72
C ASN A 345 -9.59 16.66 41.84
N ARG A 346 -9.15 16.36 40.61
CA ARG A 346 -9.96 15.71 39.57
C ARG A 346 -9.10 14.80 38.70
N VAL A 347 -9.76 13.90 37.98
CA VAL A 347 -9.13 13.03 36.97
C VAL A 347 -9.93 13.07 35.67
N ILE A 348 -9.23 13.04 34.54
CA ILE A 348 -9.78 12.86 33.21
C ILE A 348 -9.31 11.50 32.67
N GLY A 349 -10.16 10.81 31.91
CA GLY A 349 -9.85 9.49 31.33
C GLY A 349 -10.23 8.29 32.20
N GLN A 350 -10.68 8.51 33.43
CA GLN A 350 -10.92 7.46 34.43
C GLN A 350 -12.22 7.68 35.21
N VAL A 351 -12.75 6.59 35.78
CA VAL A 351 -13.95 6.61 36.63
C VAL A 351 -13.72 7.23 38.02
N GLY A 352 -12.45 7.41 38.43
CA GLY A 352 -12.09 8.01 39.71
C GLY A 352 -10.58 8.09 39.95
N LEU A 353 -10.18 8.82 40.98
CA LEU A 353 -8.78 9.14 41.31
C LEU A 353 -7.91 7.92 41.69
N THR A 354 -8.51 6.74 41.87
CA THR A 354 -7.83 5.49 42.23
C THR A 354 -7.93 4.42 41.13
N ALA A 355 -8.32 4.81 39.91
CA ALA A 355 -8.43 3.94 38.75
C ALA A 355 -7.37 4.27 37.68
N ASP A 356 -6.97 3.27 36.90
CA ASP A 356 -5.97 3.32 35.83
C ASP A 356 -6.31 2.44 34.61
N GLN A 357 -7.58 2.03 34.49
CA GLN A 357 -7.98 1.07 33.48
C GLN A 357 -7.90 1.71 32.08
N PRO A 358 -7.23 1.08 31.10
CA PRO A 358 -7.24 1.58 29.74
C PRO A 358 -8.65 1.55 29.19
N ASN A 359 -9.08 2.62 28.50
CA ASN A 359 -10.39 2.70 27.83
C ASN A 359 -11.57 2.29 28.75
N VAL A 360 -11.85 3.07 29.79
CA VAL A 360 -12.94 2.79 30.76
C VAL A 360 -14.29 2.52 30.06
N GLY A 361 -14.91 1.35 30.28
CA GLY A 361 -16.21 0.98 29.67
C GLY A 361 -16.41 -0.53 29.47
N THR A 362 -17.48 -0.91 28.73
CA THR A 362 -17.67 -2.31 28.28
C THR A 362 -16.74 -2.61 27.12
N PHE A 363 -15.88 -3.58 27.37
CA PHE A 363 -14.91 -4.19 26.47
C PHE A 363 -15.39 -4.35 25.00
N PRO A 364 -14.55 -4.12 23.95
CA PRO A 364 -13.16 -3.61 23.93
C PRO A 364 -12.99 -2.15 23.46
N ALA A 365 -14.06 -1.37 23.33
CA ALA A 365 -13.97 -0.15 22.52
C ALA A 365 -13.35 1.04 23.29
N ALA A 366 -12.49 1.78 22.59
CA ALA A 366 -12.23 3.17 22.94
C ALA A 366 -13.56 3.94 22.98
N ASN A 367 -13.61 5.03 23.73
CA ASN A 367 -14.80 5.88 23.78
C ASN A 367 -14.40 7.32 24.11
N ALA A 368 -15.39 8.21 24.21
CA ALA A 368 -15.16 9.62 24.44
C ALA A 368 -14.71 9.98 25.88
N SER A 369 -14.73 9.03 26.83
CA SER A 369 -14.39 9.26 28.24
C SER A 369 -13.10 8.60 28.69
N GLY A 370 -12.65 7.54 28.01
CA GLY A 370 -11.45 6.78 28.34
C GLY A 370 -10.21 7.20 27.57
N LEU A 371 -9.06 6.98 28.19
CA LEU A 371 -7.74 7.19 27.60
C LEU A 371 -6.95 5.88 27.61
N LEU A 372 -5.97 5.77 26.71
CA LEU A 372 -4.94 4.75 26.69
C LEU A 372 -3.61 5.44 26.40
N THR A 373 -2.71 5.41 27.38
CA THR A 373 -1.39 6.05 27.31
C THR A 373 -1.42 7.49 26.78
N PRO A 374 -2.09 8.44 27.47
CA PRO A 374 -2.16 9.83 27.01
C PRO A 374 -0.77 10.44 26.89
N GLY A 375 -0.48 11.01 25.72
CA GLY A 375 0.82 11.57 25.36
C GLY A 375 0.95 13.03 25.80
N ASP A 376 -0.05 13.84 25.50
CA ASP A 376 0.01 15.27 25.70
C ASP A 376 -1.37 15.87 26.01
N VAL A 377 -1.39 17.03 26.66
CA VAL A 377 -2.59 17.80 26.94
C VAL A 377 -2.24 19.28 26.86
N VAL A 378 -3.00 20.03 26.08
CA VAL A 378 -2.94 21.51 26.03
C VAL A 378 -4.35 22.07 26.04
N GLY A 379 -4.52 23.38 26.22
CA GLY A 379 -5.82 24.01 26.18
C GLY A 379 -5.78 25.41 25.58
N ASP A 380 -6.93 25.82 25.04
CA ASP A 380 -7.11 27.14 24.42
C ASP A 380 -7.62 28.17 25.43
N SER A 381 -7.66 29.43 25.00
CA SER A 381 -8.14 30.57 25.80
C SER A 381 -9.61 30.45 26.24
N THR A 382 -10.41 29.59 25.59
CA THR A 382 -11.82 29.35 25.93
C THR A 382 -12.02 28.26 26.99
N GLY A 383 -10.94 27.54 27.33
CA GLY A 383 -10.94 26.47 28.32
C GLY A 383 -11.21 25.08 27.74
N ASN A 384 -11.17 24.90 26.42
CA ASN A 384 -11.18 23.56 25.84
C ASN A 384 -9.83 22.88 26.06
N LEU A 385 -9.84 21.55 26.17
CA LEU A 385 -8.62 20.75 26.24
C LEU A 385 -8.47 19.90 24.98
N TYR A 386 -7.24 19.84 24.47
CA TYR A 386 -6.80 19.02 23.36
C TYR A 386 -5.88 17.95 23.95
N VAL A 387 -6.37 16.71 23.94
CA VAL A 387 -5.70 15.59 24.59
C VAL A 387 -5.23 14.61 23.53
N VAL A 388 -3.93 14.39 23.46
CA VAL A 388 -3.34 13.36 22.62
C VAL A 388 -3.47 12.03 23.34
N ASP A 389 -4.31 11.15 22.80
CA ASP A 389 -4.59 9.82 23.33
C ASP A 389 -3.79 8.80 22.52
N SER A 390 -2.47 8.80 22.74
CA SER A 390 -1.48 8.18 21.85
C SER A 390 -1.72 6.70 21.60
N GLY A 391 -2.12 5.95 22.63
CA GLY A 391 -2.36 4.52 22.51
C GLY A 391 -3.63 4.18 21.72
N ASN A 392 -4.54 5.15 21.58
CA ASN A 392 -5.70 5.06 20.70
C ASN A 392 -5.54 5.83 19.39
N ASN A 393 -4.33 6.30 19.05
CA ASN A 393 -4.01 6.87 17.75
C ASN A 393 -4.90 8.07 17.37
N ARG A 394 -5.18 8.97 18.33
CA ARG A 394 -6.15 10.06 18.15
C ARG A 394 -5.85 11.30 18.98
N LEU A 395 -6.48 12.42 18.59
CA LEU A 395 -6.63 13.63 19.39
C LEU A 395 -8.09 13.75 19.83
N LEU A 396 -8.32 14.02 21.11
CA LEU A 396 -9.64 14.31 21.68
C LEU A 396 -9.74 15.80 22.02
N ILE A 397 -10.87 16.42 21.66
CA ILE A 397 -11.21 17.78 22.08
C ILE A 397 -12.32 17.70 23.14
N LEU A 398 -12.07 18.27 24.31
CA LEU A 398 -12.99 18.35 25.44
C LEU A 398 -13.44 19.80 25.61
N THR A 399 -14.68 20.11 25.21
CA THR A 399 -15.24 21.46 25.37
C THR A 399 -15.37 21.82 26.84
N ALA A 400 -14.88 23.01 27.23
CA ALA A 400 -14.81 23.47 28.62
C ALA A 400 -14.08 22.51 29.59
N GLY A 401 -13.18 21.66 29.07
CA GLY A 401 -12.30 20.81 29.87
C GLY A 401 -13.02 19.73 30.69
N VAL A 402 -14.22 19.33 30.29
CA VAL A 402 -15.01 18.27 30.93
C VAL A 402 -15.10 17.02 30.04
N THR A 403 -15.27 15.85 30.66
CA THR A 403 -15.56 14.60 29.97
C THR A 403 -17.09 14.41 29.83
N PRO A 404 -17.58 13.76 28.75
CA PRO A 404 -16.82 13.15 27.64
C PRO A 404 -16.32 14.18 26.60
N ALA A 405 -15.33 13.77 25.80
CA ALA A 405 -14.87 14.51 24.63
C ALA A 405 -15.99 14.71 23.59
N THR A 406 -15.95 15.83 22.89
CA THR A 406 -16.96 16.24 21.89
C THR A 406 -16.50 16.02 20.46
N THR A 407 -15.18 16.04 20.23
CA THR A 407 -14.59 15.84 18.90
C THR A 407 -13.40 14.88 18.97
N VAL A 408 -13.22 14.06 17.93
CA VAL A 408 -12.05 13.21 17.74
C VAL A 408 -11.42 13.43 16.36
N LEU A 409 -10.11 13.63 16.32
CA LEU A 409 -9.30 13.69 15.10
C LEU A 409 -8.35 12.49 15.06
N GLY A 410 -7.84 12.12 13.88
CA GLY A 410 -7.05 10.90 13.70
C GLY A 410 -7.89 9.64 13.53
N GLN A 411 -9.15 9.66 13.99
CA GLN A 411 -10.10 8.55 13.91
C GLN A 411 -11.46 9.05 13.42
N PRO A 412 -12.26 8.22 12.73
CA PRO A 412 -13.58 8.63 12.23
C PRO A 412 -14.60 8.82 13.36
N ASP A 413 -14.42 8.12 14.48
CA ASP A 413 -15.28 8.21 15.66
C ASP A 413 -14.52 7.77 16.92
N PHE A 414 -15.19 7.83 18.07
CA PHE A 414 -14.58 7.54 19.37
C PHE A 414 -14.30 6.06 19.62
N SER A 415 -14.86 5.15 18.82
CA SER A 415 -14.76 3.71 19.04
C SER A 415 -13.53 3.10 18.37
N ARG A 416 -13.09 3.67 17.25
CA ARG A 416 -11.88 3.26 16.54
C ARG A 416 -10.64 3.86 17.19
N ASN A 417 -9.58 3.05 17.22
CA ASN A 417 -8.35 3.37 17.94
C ASN A 417 -7.08 2.77 17.34
N GLY A 418 -7.16 2.18 16.14
CA GLY A 418 -5.99 1.62 15.43
C GLY A 418 -5.18 2.70 14.72
N ALA A 419 -3.88 2.48 14.54
CA ALA A 419 -3.01 3.37 13.74
C ALA A 419 -3.45 3.43 12.27
N ASN A 420 -4.09 2.36 11.80
CA ASN A 420 -4.86 2.33 10.56
C ASN A 420 -6.34 2.49 10.89
N ARG A 421 -7.10 3.06 9.95
CA ARG A 421 -8.55 2.89 9.94
C ARG A 421 -8.86 1.41 9.76
N VAL A 422 -9.02 0.69 10.86
CA VAL A 422 -9.46 -0.69 10.84
C VAL A 422 -10.93 -0.67 10.45
N GLY A 423 -11.19 -1.11 9.22
CA GLY A 423 -12.50 -1.20 8.59
C GLY A 423 -12.59 -2.45 7.72
N PRO A 424 -13.75 -2.71 7.09
CA PRO A 424 -13.90 -3.83 6.17
C PRO A 424 -13.00 -3.72 4.92
N GLU A 425 -12.58 -2.53 4.54
CA GLU A 425 -11.71 -2.24 3.38
C GLU A 425 -10.20 -2.28 3.68
N SER A 426 -9.83 -2.23 4.96
CA SER A 426 -8.44 -2.06 5.39
C SER A 426 -7.71 -3.38 5.63
N LEU A 427 -6.45 -3.47 5.23
CA LEU A 427 -5.57 -4.60 5.51
C LEU A 427 -4.34 -4.15 6.31
N GLY A 428 -3.76 -5.07 7.06
CA GLY A 428 -2.55 -4.90 7.85
C GLY A 428 -1.65 -6.13 7.73
N ALA A 429 -0.57 -6.01 6.96
CA ALA A 429 0.34 -7.10 6.65
C ALA A 429 -0.39 -8.36 6.11
N VAL A 430 -0.79 -8.32 4.83
CA VAL A 430 -1.40 -9.47 4.14
C VAL A 430 -0.40 -10.62 4.06
N THR A 431 -0.67 -11.73 4.74
CA THR A 431 0.29 -12.85 4.79
C THR A 431 -0.12 -14.09 4.04
N ASP A 432 -1.41 -14.26 3.74
CA ASP A 432 -1.85 -15.34 2.89
C ASP A 432 -3.25 -15.11 2.30
N VAL A 433 -3.56 -15.89 1.27
CA VAL A 433 -4.77 -15.78 0.45
C VAL A 433 -5.31 -17.17 0.13
N ALA A 434 -6.61 -17.37 0.27
CA ALA A 434 -7.26 -18.60 -0.18
C ALA A 434 -8.57 -18.30 -0.91
N VAL A 435 -8.90 -19.11 -1.91
CA VAL A 435 -10.15 -19.04 -2.66
C VAL A 435 -10.95 -20.32 -2.46
N ASP A 436 -12.22 -20.18 -2.10
CA ASP A 436 -13.18 -21.27 -2.03
C ASP A 436 -13.81 -21.54 -3.39
N TYR A 437 -13.50 -22.67 -4.00
CA TYR A 437 -14.10 -23.09 -5.28
C TYR A 437 -15.35 -23.96 -5.13
N SER A 438 -15.80 -24.24 -3.90
CA SER A 438 -16.99 -25.07 -3.65
C SER A 438 -18.30 -24.33 -3.87
N THR A 439 -18.26 -23.00 -3.97
CA THR A 439 -19.42 -22.13 -4.14
C THR A 439 -19.27 -21.19 -5.34
N GLU A 440 -20.39 -20.83 -5.97
CA GLU A 440 -20.39 -19.83 -7.04
C GLU A 440 -19.90 -18.46 -6.52
N GLY A 441 -19.22 -17.72 -7.38
CA GLY A 441 -18.60 -16.44 -7.02
C GLY A 441 -17.18 -16.56 -6.46
N PHE A 442 -16.79 -17.76 -6.02
CA PHE A 442 -15.48 -18.12 -5.49
C PHE A 442 -15.01 -17.19 -4.36
N PRO A 443 -15.53 -17.36 -3.13
CA PRO A 443 -15.18 -16.51 -2.00
C PRO A 443 -13.68 -16.43 -1.75
N LEU A 444 -13.18 -15.21 -1.53
CA LEU A 444 -11.76 -14.92 -1.27
C LEU A 444 -11.58 -14.67 0.23
N TYR A 445 -10.59 -15.31 0.84
CA TYR A 445 -10.20 -15.12 2.24
C TYR A 445 -8.79 -14.55 2.30
N LEU A 446 -8.56 -13.56 3.17
CA LEU A 446 -7.27 -12.91 3.39
C LEU A 446 -6.90 -12.89 4.85
N ALA A 447 -5.67 -13.31 5.16
CA ALA A 447 -5.12 -13.20 6.50
C ALA A 447 -4.60 -11.79 6.74
N ASP A 448 -5.29 -11.08 7.62
CA ASP A 448 -4.99 -9.71 8.03
C ASP A 448 -4.25 -9.76 9.37
N LEU A 449 -2.95 -10.05 9.28
CA LEU A 449 -2.10 -10.47 10.39
C LEU A 449 -2.08 -9.43 11.52
N SER A 450 -1.81 -8.17 11.18
CA SER A 450 -1.65 -7.10 12.17
C SER A 450 -2.96 -6.76 12.87
N ASN A 451 -4.10 -7.09 12.26
CA ASN A 451 -5.43 -6.87 12.84
C ASN A 451 -6.03 -8.14 13.47
N SER A 452 -5.26 -9.21 13.61
CA SER A 452 -5.68 -10.46 14.25
C SER A 452 -7.01 -11.02 13.73
N ARG A 453 -7.21 -10.98 12.40
CA ARG A 453 -8.46 -11.38 11.76
C ARG A 453 -8.24 -12.00 10.38
N VAL A 454 -9.27 -12.66 9.88
CA VAL A 454 -9.39 -13.01 8.46
C VAL A 454 -10.54 -12.20 7.89
N LEU A 455 -10.29 -11.49 6.78
CA LEU A 455 -11.33 -10.82 6.00
C LEU A 455 -11.72 -11.68 4.81
N ALA A 456 -13.00 -11.64 4.43
CA ALA A 456 -13.47 -12.38 3.27
C ALA A 456 -14.45 -11.59 2.40
N TRP A 457 -14.35 -11.82 1.09
CA TRP A 457 -15.25 -11.30 0.06
C TRP A 457 -16.05 -12.46 -0.51
N ARG A 458 -17.35 -12.26 -0.70
CA ARG A 458 -18.24 -13.28 -1.26
C ARG A 458 -17.88 -13.65 -2.69
N SER A 459 -17.19 -12.76 -3.40
CA SER A 459 -16.77 -13.02 -4.76
C SER A 459 -15.38 -12.49 -5.09
N SER A 460 -14.49 -13.39 -5.51
CA SER A 460 -13.20 -13.02 -6.12
C SER A 460 -13.32 -12.55 -7.57
N LEU A 461 -14.51 -12.66 -8.18
CA LEU A 461 -14.76 -12.30 -9.59
C LEU A 461 -14.91 -10.80 -9.81
N ARG A 462 -15.38 -10.05 -8.79
CA ARG A 462 -15.90 -8.68 -8.97
C ARG A 462 -15.48 -7.70 -7.87
N TYR A 463 -14.22 -7.68 -7.46
CA TYR A 463 -13.79 -6.68 -6.46
C TYR A 463 -13.15 -5.47 -7.12
N ALA A 464 -13.70 -4.28 -6.86
CA ALA A 464 -13.09 -3.00 -7.20
C ALA A 464 -11.86 -2.73 -6.32
N ASP A 465 -11.02 -1.79 -6.76
CA ASP A 465 -9.91 -1.32 -5.93
C ASP A 465 -10.48 -0.81 -4.57
N GLY A 466 -10.01 -1.39 -3.47
CA GLY A 466 -10.45 -1.01 -2.11
C GLY A 466 -11.85 -1.48 -1.71
N ALA A 467 -12.43 -2.48 -2.39
CA ALA A 467 -13.75 -3.01 -2.02
C ALA A 467 -13.80 -3.51 -0.55
N PRO A 468 -14.85 -3.18 0.22
CA PRO A 468 -14.99 -3.65 1.60
C PRO A 468 -15.23 -5.16 1.65
N ALA A 469 -14.71 -5.83 2.68
CA ALA A 469 -14.97 -7.23 2.97
C ALA A 469 -16.43 -7.45 3.42
N ASP A 470 -16.97 -8.61 3.06
CA ASP A 470 -18.33 -9.03 3.40
C ASP A 470 -18.42 -9.79 4.72
N LEU A 471 -17.30 -10.32 5.20
CA LEU A 471 -17.21 -11.13 6.42
C LEU A 471 -15.88 -10.90 7.14
N VAL A 472 -15.94 -10.95 8.48
CA VAL A 472 -14.78 -10.97 9.36
C VAL A 472 -14.81 -12.21 10.25
N ILE A 473 -13.68 -12.89 10.35
CA ILE A 473 -13.48 -14.09 11.17
C ILE A 473 -12.40 -13.78 12.22
N GLY A 474 -12.62 -14.22 13.46
CA GLY A 474 -11.67 -14.03 14.58
C GLY A 474 -11.87 -12.77 15.39
N GLN A 475 -12.75 -11.85 14.97
CA GLN A 475 -13.08 -10.60 15.66
C GLN A 475 -14.59 -10.46 15.83
N PRO A 476 -15.05 -9.62 16.79
CA PRO A 476 -16.48 -9.38 16.99
C PRO A 476 -17.10 -8.49 15.89
N ASP A 477 -16.30 -7.67 15.24
CA ASP A 477 -16.70 -6.72 14.19
C ASP A 477 -15.51 -6.38 13.26
N PHE A 478 -15.75 -5.51 12.27
CA PHE A 478 -14.76 -5.07 11.29
C PHE A 478 -13.82 -3.97 11.79
N VAL A 479 -13.96 -3.50 13.03
CA VAL A 479 -13.16 -2.36 13.54
C VAL A 479 -12.26 -2.75 14.72
N THR A 480 -12.49 -3.92 15.31
CA THR A 480 -11.65 -4.51 16.36
C THR A 480 -10.44 -5.22 15.74
N SER A 481 -9.27 -4.97 16.31
CA SER A 481 -7.98 -5.54 15.88
C SER A 481 -7.19 -6.23 17.00
N ILE A 482 -7.82 -6.45 18.16
CA ILE A 482 -7.15 -6.96 19.37
C ILE A 482 -7.08 -8.50 19.32
N PRO A 483 -5.90 -9.12 19.56
CA PRO A 483 -5.79 -10.57 19.67
C PRO A 483 -6.72 -11.13 20.76
N ASN A 484 -7.45 -12.20 20.43
CA ASN A 484 -8.35 -12.90 21.35
C ASN A 484 -9.36 -12.00 22.05
N ALA A 485 -10.00 -11.10 21.29
CA ALA A 485 -10.87 -10.07 21.83
C ALA A 485 -11.90 -10.61 22.82
N ASP A 486 -12.57 -11.74 22.59
CA ASP A 486 -13.73 -12.27 23.34
C ASP A 486 -13.66 -12.17 24.87
N THR A 487 -12.48 -12.38 25.44
CA THR A 487 -12.27 -12.48 26.89
C THR A 487 -11.58 -11.25 27.48
N GLY A 488 -11.16 -10.30 26.65
CA GLY A 488 -10.29 -9.18 27.02
C GLY A 488 -8.93 -9.56 27.58
N ARG A 489 -8.52 -10.81 27.35
CA ARG A 489 -7.23 -11.34 27.75
C ARG A 489 -6.59 -11.98 26.53
N ALA A 490 -5.50 -11.38 26.05
CA ALA A 490 -4.76 -11.86 24.88
C ALA A 490 -4.32 -13.34 24.97
N GLN A 491 -4.28 -13.94 26.17
CA GLN A 491 -3.88 -15.33 26.41
C GLN A 491 -5.07 -16.29 26.62
N SER A 492 -6.30 -15.87 26.35
CA SER A 492 -7.52 -16.66 26.58
C SER A 492 -8.35 -16.73 25.30
N PRO A 493 -7.92 -17.53 24.31
CA PRO A 493 -8.63 -17.68 23.04
C PRO A 493 -9.96 -18.43 23.20
N THR A 494 -10.80 -18.35 22.18
CA THR A 494 -12.05 -19.10 22.04
C THR A 494 -12.12 -19.76 20.65
N ALA A 495 -13.26 -20.38 20.32
CA ALA A 495 -13.52 -20.89 18.97
C ALA A 495 -13.90 -19.78 17.95
N THR A 496 -14.01 -18.53 18.38
CA THR A 496 -14.43 -17.37 17.57
C THR A 496 -13.38 -16.25 17.53
N SER A 497 -12.23 -16.47 18.17
CA SER A 497 -11.16 -15.48 18.31
C SER A 497 -9.87 -15.94 17.64
N LEU A 498 -9.11 -14.99 17.09
CA LEU A 498 -7.80 -15.22 16.48
C LEU A 498 -6.72 -14.33 17.12
N ALA A 499 -5.48 -14.72 16.97
CA ALA A 499 -4.29 -13.94 17.32
C ALA A 499 -3.20 -14.17 16.27
N ILE A 500 -2.88 -13.12 15.50
CA ILE A 500 -1.84 -13.17 14.46
C ILE A 500 -2.09 -14.34 13.49
N PRO A 501 -3.25 -14.42 12.81
CA PRO A 501 -3.49 -15.48 11.83
C PRO A 501 -2.57 -15.28 10.62
N ARG A 502 -2.10 -16.38 10.03
CA ARG A 502 -1.14 -16.33 8.91
C ARG A 502 -1.60 -17.12 7.70
N GLY A 503 -1.33 -18.42 7.66
CA GLY A 503 -1.74 -19.25 6.51
C GLY A 503 -3.21 -19.62 6.49
N LEU A 504 -3.72 -19.76 5.28
CA LEU A 504 -5.11 -20.06 4.95
C LEU A 504 -5.16 -21.16 3.90
N ALA A 505 -6.06 -22.12 4.07
CA ALA A 505 -6.41 -23.04 3.00
C ALA A 505 -7.89 -23.39 3.01
N VAL A 506 -8.45 -23.66 1.84
CA VAL A 506 -9.83 -24.12 1.71
C VAL A 506 -9.84 -25.52 1.11
N ASP A 507 -10.55 -26.45 1.76
CA ASP A 507 -10.73 -27.79 1.21
C ASP A 507 -11.83 -27.83 0.12
N GLY A 508 -11.92 -28.96 -0.59
CA GLY A 508 -12.93 -29.14 -1.65
C GLY A 508 -14.39 -29.08 -1.18
N SER A 509 -14.65 -29.09 0.14
CA SER A 509 -15.98 -28.94 0.73
C SER A 509 -16.30 -27.51 1.17
N GLY A 510 -15.37 -26.57 0.98
CA GLY A 510 -15.52 -25.17 1.37
C GLY A 510 -15.18 -24.88 2.83
N ASN A 511 -14.49 -25.78 3.53
CA ASN A 511 -14.04 -25.52 4.89
C ASN A 511 -12.73 -24.73 4.87
N LEU A 512 -12.70 -23.61 5.60
CA LEU A 512 -11.52 -22.76 5.75
C LEU A 512 -10.67 -23.24 6.93
N TYR A 513 -9.40 -23.50 6.69
CA TYR A 513 -8.38 -23.74 7.69
C TYR A 513 -7.56 -22.47 7.90
N VAL A 514 -7.32 -22.11 9.15
CA VAL A 514 -6.57 -20.91 9.53
C VAL A 514 -5.46 -21.28 10.51
N ALA A 515 -4.21 -21.01 10.15
CA ALA A 515 -3.10 -21.03 11.10
C ALA A 515 -3.23 -19.83 12.05
N ASP A 516 -3.73 -20.09 13.25
CA ASP A 516 -3.87 -19.12 14.33
C ASP A 516 -2.54 -19.07 15.12
N THR A 517 -1.52 -18.52 14.46
CA THR A 517 -0.10 -18.64 14.84
C THR A 517 0.17 -18.20 16.27
N GLY A 518 -0.40 -17.06 16.69
CA GLY A 518 -0.21 -16.52 18.04
C GLY A 518 -0.78 -17.40 19.15
N ASN A 519 -1.77 -18.23 18.80
CA ASN A 519 -2.39 -19.18 19.71
C ASN A 519 -1.84 -20.61 19.58
N ASN A 520 -0.81 -20.86 18.76
CA ASN A 520 -0.19 -22.17 18.60
C ASN A 520 -1.19 -23.27 18.18
N ARG A 521 -2.08 -22.97 17.21
CA ARG A 521 -3.11 -23.90 16.73
C ARG A 521 -3.49 -23.65 15.28
N VAL A 522 -4.19 -24.61 14.67
CA VAL A 522 -4.93 -24.43 13.42
C VAL A 522 -6.42 -24.61 13.70
N LEU A 523 -7.26 -23.72 13.19
CA LEU A 523 -8.72 -23.80 13.31
C LEU A 523 -9.35 -24.17 11.97
N ARG A 524 -10.39 -24.99 12.00
CA ARG A 524 -11.25 -25.25 10.83
C ARG A 524 -12.63 -24.61 11.01
N PHE A 525 -13.04 -23.81 10.05
CA PHE A 525 -14.34 -23.17 9.96
C PHE A 525 -15.13 -23.78 8.80
N ALA A 526 -16.24 -24.47 9.10
CA ALA A 526 -17.10 -24.99 8.05
C ALA A 526 -17.82 -23.84 7.34
N LYS A 527 -17.65 -23.77 6.01
CA LYS A 527 -18.31 -22.83 5.09
C LYS A 527 -18.64 -21.47 5.73
N PRO A 528 -17.62 -20.63 5.99
CA PRO A 528 -17.79 -19.42 6.81
C PRO A 528 -18.98 -18.53 6.43
N PHE A 529 -19.27 -18.38 5.14
CA PHE A 529 -20.39 -17.58 4.63
C PHE A 529 -21.79 -18.17 4.85
N ASP A 530 -21.89 -19.46 5.18
CA ASP A 530 -23.14 -20.15 5.52
C ASP A 530 -23.48 -20.02 7.02
N GLN A 531 -22.55 -19.52 7.85
CA GLN A 531 -22.78 -19.32 9.28
C GLN A 531 -23.52 -18.01 9.55
N SER A 532 -24.43 -18.03 10.52
CA SER A 532 -25.11 -16.83 11.03
C SER A 532 -24.44 -16.30 12.29
N GLY A 533 -24.28 -14.99 12.41
CA GLY A 533 -23.64 -14.36 13.57
C GLY A 533 -22.13 -14.54 13.57
N ARG A 534 -21.53 -14.72 14.74
CA ARG A 534 -20.08 -14.80 14.87
C ARG A 534 -19.55 -16.15 14.38
N VAL A 535 -18.70 -16.13 13.35
CA VAL A 535 -18.12 -17.31 12.72
C VAL A 535 -17.31 -18.11 13.73
N ARG A 536 -17.67 -19.38 13.90
CA ARG A 536 -17.14 -20.29 14.93
C ARG A 536 -16.43 -21.46 14.28
N ALA A 537 -15.24 -21.77 14.79
CA ALA A 537 -14.49 -22.96 14.40
C ALA A 537 -15.18 -24.24 14.93
N GLU A 538 -15.14 -25.30 14.14
CA GLU A 538 -15.67 -26.60 14.50
C GLU A 538 -14.60 -27.62 14.90
N ALA A 539 -13.35 -27.41 14.48
CA ALA A 539 -12.22 -28.24 14.85
C ALA A 539 -10.97 -27.42 15.16
N VAL A 540 -10.07 -28.00 15.96
CA VAL A 540 -8.77 -27.42 16.34
C VAL A 540 -7.66 -28.47 16.25
N LEU A 541 -6.56 -28.15 15.57
CA LEU A 541 -5.34 -28.97 15.49
C LEU A 541 -4.22 -28.31 16.28
N GLY A 542 -3.26 -29.13 16.74
CA GLY A 542 -2.18 -28.68 17.61
C GLY A 542 -2.56 -28.53 19.09
N GLN A 543 -3.84 -28.74 19.42
CA GLN A 543 -4.39 -28.68 20.77
C GLN A 543 -5.61 -29.59 20.92
N VAL A 544 -5.94 -29.94 22.17
CA VAL A 544 -7.15 -30.72 22.51
C VAL A 544 -8.44 -29.91 22.49
N GLY A 545 -8.36 -28.57 22.54
CA GLY A 545 -9.52 -27.69 22.64
C GLY A 545 -9.18 -26.24 22.29
N PHE A 546 -10.17 -25.35 22.39
CA PHE A 546 -10.10 -23.98 21.85
C PHE A 546 -9.56 -22.91 22.80
N PHE A 547 -9.21 -23.25 24.04
CA PHE A 547 -9.07 -22.27 25.14
C PHE A 547 -7.63 -22.06 25.61
N SER A 548 -6.63 -22.61 24.93
CA SER A 548 -5.21 -22.43 25.26
C SER A 548 -4.50 -21.63 24.17
N SER A 549 -3.67 -20.67 24.55
CA SER A 549 -2.68 -20.05 23.68
C SER A 549 -1.29 -20.69 23.83
N ILE A 550 -1.11 -21.61 24.80
CA ILE A 550 0.19 -22.19 25.15
C ILE A 550 0.40 -23.48 24.34
N SER A 551 1.55 -23.58 23.68
CA SER A 551 2.03 -24.81 23.05
C SER A 551 2.29 -25.89 24.11
N ALA A 552 1.78 -27.11 23.86
CA ALA A 552 2.16 -28.28 24.64
C ALA A 552 3.61 -28.72 24.33
N ALA A 553 4.11 -29.71 25.07
CA ALA A 553 5.35 -30.40 24.74
C ALA A 553 5.27 -31.01 23.33
N VAL A 554 6.39 -30.99 22.60
CA VAL A 554 6.45 -31.42 21.20
C VAL A 554 6.01 -32.88 21.06
N ASN A 555 4.93 -33.11 20.33
CA ASN A 555 4.40 -34.41 19.96
C ASN A 555 3.52 -34.31 18.69
N ALA A 556 2.89 -35.42 18.28
CA ALA A 556 2.03 -35.50 17.08
C ALA A 556 0.73 -34.67 17.15
N GLN A 557 0.30 -34.22 18.33
CA GLN A 557 -0.92 -33.44 18.55
C GLN A 557 -0.63 -31.97 18.94
N SER A 558 0.64 -31.56 19.00
CA SER A 558 1.05 -30.22 19.41
C SER A 558 1.59 -29.41 18.23
N LEU A 559 1.28 -28.11 18.22
CA LEU A 559 1.91 -27.14 17.32
C LEU A 559 2.55 -26.01 18.13
N ARG A 560 3.56 -25.37 17.54
CA ARG A 560 4.23 -24.17 18.05
C ARG A 560 4.42 -23.18 16.91
N SER A 561 3.69 -22.08 16.99
CA SER A 561 3.66 -21.00 16.00
C SER A 561 3.45 -21.53 14.58
N PRO A 562 2.37 -22.29 14.31
CA PRO A 562 2.11 -22.80 12.97
C PRO A 562 2.03 -21.64 11.98
N PHE A 563 2.73 -21.73 10.86
CA PHE A 563 2.88 -20.61 9.93
C PHE A 563 1.88 -20.70 8.76
N ASP A 564 1.69 -21.90 8.23
CA ASP A 564 0.85 -22.17 7.07
C ASP A 564 0.10 -23.52 7.16
N VAL A 565 -0.95 -23.64 6.35
CA VAL A 565 -1.75 -24.85 6.15
C VAL A 565 -1.93 -25.08 4.65
N ALA A 566 -1.74 -26.31 4.18
CA ALA A 566 -2.05 -26.72 2.81
C ALA A 566 -2.94 -27.97 2.78
N ILE A 567 -3.74 -28.13 1.73
CA ILE A 567 -4.64 -29.27 1.55
C ILE A 567 -4.14 -30.12 0.39
N GLY A 568 -3.94 -31.42 0.62
CA GLY A 568 -3.58 -32.40 -0.40
C GLY A 568 -4.75 -32.79 -1.29
N ALA A 569 -4.45 -33.44 -2.42
CA ALA A 569 -5.47 -33.82 -3.40
C ALA A 569 -6.55 -34.78 -2.86
N ASN A 570 -6.25 -35.57 -1.81
CA ASN A 570 -7.23 -36.44 -1.16
C ASN A 570 -7.79 -35.85 0.15
N GLY A 571 -7.51 -34.57 0.42
CA GLY A 571 -7.99 -33.84 1.59
C GLY A 571 -7.11 -33.93 2.84
N GLU A 572 -5.91 -34.53 2.74
CA GLU A 572 -4.91 -34.50 3.81
C GLU A 572 -4.54 -33.05 4.16
N VAL A 573 -4.25 -32.78 5.43
CA VAL A 573 -3.93 -31.42 5.90
C VAL A 573 -2.47 -31.35 6.30
N TYR A 574 -1.71 -30.47 5.65
CA TYR A 574 -0.30 -30.22 5.95
C TYR A 574 -0.19 -28.91 6.74
N VAL A 575 0.54 -28.93 7.85
CA VAL A 575 0.73 -27.75 8.71
C VAL A 575 2.20 -27.52 8.92
N SER A 576 2.68 -26.30 8.64
CA SER A 576 4.05 -25.91 8.94
C SER A 576 4.14 -25.52 10.41
N ASP A 577 4.71 -26.43 11.21
CA ASP A 577 4.94 -26.24 12.62
C ASP A 577 6.27 -25.51 12.84
N ARG A 578 6.29 -24.24 12.40
CA ARG A 578 7.51 -23.44 12.22
C ARG A 578 8.37 -23.35 13.47
N GLY A 579 7.75 -23.16 14.64
CA GLY A 579 8.45 -23.06 15.92
C GLY A 579 9.11 -24.37 16.36
N ASN A 580 8.74 -25.49 15.74
CA ASN A 580 9.31 -26.82 15.93
C ASN A 580 10.06 -27.32 14.67
N ASN A 581 10.36 -26.46 13.70
CA ASN A 581 11.21 -26.78 12.54
C ASN A 581 10.76 -28.04 11.77
N ARG A 582 9.45 -28.21 11.58
CA ARG A 582 8.88 -29.40 10.92
C ARG A 582 7.59 -29.07 10.17
N VAL A 583 7.19 -29.97 9.28
CA VAL A 583 5.84 -29.98 8.69
C VAL A 583 5.15 -31.26 9.14
N LEU A 584 3.88 -31.14 9.52
CA LEU A 584 3.04 -32.26 9.96
C LEU A 584 1.92 -32.52 8.95
N GLU A 585 1.69 -33.78 8.62
CA GLU A 585 0.54 -34.24 7.83
C GLU A 585 -0.52 -34.83 8.76
N TYR A 586 -1.77 -34.44 8.57
CA TYR A 586 -2.94 -34.95 9.28
C TYR A 586 -3.86 -35.68 8.29
N PRO A 587 -4.63 -36.68 8.77
CA PRO A 587 -5.60 -37.37 7.93
C PRO A 587 -6.69 -36.40 7.44
N PRO A 588 -7.41 -36.73 6.34
CA PRO A 588 -8.49 -35.89 5.86
C PRO A 588 -9.57 -35.64 6.90
N ASN A 589 -10.12 -34.43 6.92
CA ASN A 589 -11.14 -33.97 7.87
C ASN A 589 -10.79 -34.24 9.35
N PRO A 590 -9.60 -33.82 9.83
CA PRO A 590 -9.16 -34.15 11.19
C PRO A 590 -10.10 -33.52 12.24
N SER A 591 -10.42 -34.28 13.30
CA SER A 591 -11.19 -33.80 14.43
C SER A 591 -10.34 -32.98 15.41
N SER A 592 -10.97 -32.30 16.37
CA SER A 592 -10.23 -31.61 17.44
C SER A 592 -9.27 -32.55 18.16
N GLY A 593 -8.01 -32.12 18.30
CA GLY A 593 -6.96 -32.93 18.94
C GLY A 593 -6.48 -34.14 18.13
N ALA A 594 -6.77 -34.21 16.83
CA ALA A 594 -6.21 -35.25 15.97
C ALA A 594 -4.68 -35.28 16.03
N ALA A 595 -4.10 -36.48 15.93
CA ALA A 595 -2.67 -36.67 15.82
C ALA A 595 -2.24 -36.65 14.35
N ALA A 596 -1.09 -36.04 14.08
CA ALA A 596 -0.43 -36.10 12.79
C ALA A 596 0.00 -37.55 12.46
N ILE A 597 -0.04 -37.91 11.18
CA ILE A 597 0.32 -39.23 10.64
C ILE A 597 1.70 -39.25 9.98
N ARG A 598 2.24 -38.08 9.60
CA ARG A 598 3.59 -37.95 9.04
C ARG A 598 4.30 -36.68 9.45
N VAL A 599 5.63 -36.73 9.54
CA VAL A 599 6.50 -35.57 9.77
C VAL A 599 7.57 -35.43 8.68
N PHE A 600 7.78 -34.19 8.24
CA PHE A 600 8.85 -33.78 7.33
C PHE A 600 9.83 -32.85 8.05
N GLY A 601 11.10 -32.89 7.66
CA GLY A 601 12.14 -32.03 8.22
C GLY A 601 12.70 -32.49 9.58
N GLN A 602 12.19 -33.59 10.15
CA GLN A 602 12.60 -34.14 11.44
C GLN A 602 12.61 -35.69 11.43
N PRO A 603 13.40 -36.33 12.31
CA PRO A 603 13.49 -37.79 12.38
C PRO A 603 12.27 -38.44 13.04
N SER A 604 11.45 -37.70 13.81
CA SER A 604 10.21 -38.19 14.43
C SER A 604 9.28 -37.06 14.87
N MET A 605 8.05 -37.43 15.27
CA MET A 605 6.97 -36.54 15.72
C MET A 605 7.20 -35.88 17.08
N ASP A 606 8.23 -36.27 17.83
CA ASP A 606 8.50 -35.72 19.18
C ASP A 606 9.75 -34.84 19.19
N VAL A 607 10.31 -34.56 18.02
CA VAL A 607 11.48 -33.69 17.83
C VAL A 607 11.05 -32.39 17.17
N GLY A 608 11.53 -31.27 17.72
CA GLY A 608 11.24 -29.92 17.22
C GLY A 608 12.44 -28.98 17.18
N THR A 609 13.65 -29.53 17.30
CA THR A 609 14.89 -28.74 17.37
C THR A 609 15.35 -28.29 15.99
N ALA A 610 15.85 -27.06 15.89
CA ALA A 610 16.46 -26.57 14.65
C ALA A 610 17.66 -27.46 14.24
N PRO A 611 17.84 -27.74 12.93
CA PRO A 611 18.93 -28.59 12.48
C PRO A 611 20.29 -27.88 12.60
N THR A 612 21.33 -28.62 12.98
CA THR A 612 22.71 -28.11 12.98
C THR A 612 23.32 -28.05 11.58
N THR A 613 22.81 -28.89 10.67
CA THR A 613 23.20 -28.94 9.25
C THR A 613 21.96 -29.14 8.40
N VAL A 614 21.85 -28.41 7.30
CA VAL A 614 20.77 -28.60 6.34
C VAL A 614 21.06 -29.78 5.41
N SER A 615 20.02 -30.51 5.05
CA SER A 615 20.02 -31.67 4.16
C SER A 615 18.65 -31.82 3.48
N ALA A 616 18.46 -32.91 2.72
CA ALA A 616 17.18 -33.25 2.10
C ALA A 616 16.12 -33.77 3.11
N GLN A 617 16.48 -34.02 4.37
CA GLN A 617 15.54 -34.51 5.42
C GLN A 617 15.29 -33.50 6.54
N THR A 618 15.86 -32.30 6.46
CA THR A 618 15.81 -31.29 7.52
C THR A 618 15.11 -30.03 7.05
N LEU A 619 14.35 -29.38 7.94
CA LEU A 619 13.80 -28.04 7.72
C LEU A 619 14.23 -27.11 8.85
N ASN A 620 14.36 -25.82 8.58
CA ASN A 620 14.72 -24.78 9.54
C ASN A 620 13.75 -23.59 9.38
N GLY A 621 12.79 -23.51 10.29
CA GLY A 621 11.68 -22.56 10.21
C GLY A 621 10.87 -22.68 8.91
N PRO A 622 10.27 -23.85 8.60
CA PRO A 622 9.39 -24.00 7.46
C PRO A 622 8.21 -23.04 7.59
N ALA A 623 7.91 -22.34 6.49
CA ALA A 623 6.92 -21.28 6.41
C ALA A 623 5.78 -21.73 5.51
N GLY A 624 5.66 -21.13 4.33
CA GLY A 624 4.62 -21.43 3.36
C GLY A 624 4.67 -22.84 2.78
N LEU A 625 3.50 -23.39 2.51
CA LEU A 625 3.27 -24.75 2.02
C LEU A 625 2.37 -24.72 0.80
N PHE A 626 2.68 -25.57 -0.18
CA PHE A 626 1.79 -25.84 -1.30
C PHE A 626 1.85 -27.32 -1.68
N VAL A 627 0.68 -27.91 -1.94
CA VAL A 627 0.59 -29.26 -2.50
C VAL A 627 0.06 -29.13 -3.92
N ASP A 628 0.86 -29.54 -4.90
CA ASP A 628 0.48 -29.45 -6.30
C ASP A 628 -0.45 -30.60 -6.73
N ALA A 629 -0.99 -30.51 -7.94
CA ALA A 629 -1.88 -31.53 -8.51
C ALA A 629 -1.19 -32.88 -8.77
N PHE A 630 0.15 -32.93 -8.71
CA PHE A 630 0.96 -34.14 -8.90
C PHE A 630 1.39 -34.76 -7.56
N ASN A 631 0.85 -34.28 -6.43
CA ASN A 631 1.18 -34.70 -5.08
C ASN A 631 2.65 -34.45 -4.69
N PHE A 632 3.20 -33.28 -5.04
CA PHE A 632 4.41 -32.76 -4.43
C PHE A 632 4.08 -31.74 -3.34
N LEU A 633 4.70 -31.89 -2.18
CA LEU A 633 4.70 -30.87 -1.13
C LEU A 633 5.89 -29.95 -1.30
N LEU A 634 5.63 -28.70 -1.67
CA LEU A 634 6.60 -27.62 -1.74
C LEU A 634 6.60 -26.89 -0.39
N VAL A 635 7.79 -26.72 0.20
CA VAL A 635 7.98 -26.09 1.51
C VAL A 635 8.96 -24.95 1.40
N ALA A 636 8.53 -23.74 1.73
CA ALA A 636 9.44 -22.61 1.93
C ALA A 636 10.22 -22.81 3.23
N ASP A 637 11.48 -23.23 3.14
CA ASP A 637 12.39 -23.45 4.26
C ASP A 637 13.15 -22.15 4.55
N SER A 638 12.43 -21.20 5.16
CA SER A 638 12.79 -19.77 5.15
C SER A 638 14.12 -19.47 5.81
N LEU A 639 14.43 -20.08 6.96
CA LEU A 639 15.71 -19.82 7.64
C LEU A 639 16.89 -20.52 6.96
N SER A 640 16.61 -21.41 6.00
CA SER A 640 17.59 -22.03 5.11
C SER A 640 17.65 -21.38 3.73
N ASN A 641 16.91 -20.30 3.48
CA ASN A 641 16.92 -19.55 2.21
C ASN A 641 16.65 -20.42 0.97
N ARG A 642 15.70 -21.36 1.06
CA ARG A 642 15.43 -22.35 0.00
C ARG A 642 13.96 -22.78 -0.02
N VAL A 643 13.54 -23.37 -1.13
CA VAL A 643 12.29 -24.16 -1.20
C VAL A 643 12.67 -25.63 -1.35
N VAL A 644 12.11 -26.49 -0.51
CA VAL A 644 12.36 -27.93 -0.51
C VAL A 644 11.10 -28.65 -0.97
N ILE A 645 11.23 -29.61 -1.89
CA ILE A 645 10.10 -30.27 -2.54
C ILE A 645 10.13 -31.77 -2.26
N TYR A 646 9.06 -32.27 -1.63
CA TYR A 646 8.91 -33.68 -1.25
C TYR A 646 7.90 -34.37 -2.18
N PRO A 647 8.26 -35.50 -2.81
CA PRO A 647 7.28 -36.36 -3.47
C PRO A 647 6.41 -37.07 -2.42
N LEU A 648 5.09 -36.94 -2.51
CA LEU A 648 4.15 -37.59 -1.61
C LEU A 648 3.68 -38.91 -2.23
N ALA A 649 4.52 -39.95 -2.14
CA ALA A 649 4.10 -41.30 -2.50
C ALA A 649 3.20 -41.90 -1.40
N SER A 650 2.21 -42.71 -1.79
CA SER A 650 1.27 -43.35 -0.85
C SER A 650 1.95 -44.25 0.20
N ASP A 651 3.16 -44.71 -0.07
CA ASP A 651 4.00 -45.55 0.79
C ASP A 651 5.16 -44.79 1.45
N ALA A 652 5.15 -43.45 1.41
CA ALA A 652 6.17 -42.64 2.09
C ALA A 652 6.31 -43.07 3.57
N PRO A 653 7.51 -42.96 4.17
CA PRO A 653 7.70 -43.30 5.58
C PRO A 653 7.04 -42.26 6.50
N PRO A 654 6.58 -42.64 7.70
CA PRO A 654 5.93 -41.71 8.64
C PRO A 654 6.86 -40.60 9.16
N ALA A 655 8.17 -40.74 8.99
CA ALA A 655 9.18 -39.75 9.36
C ALA A 655 10.44 -39.90 8.49
N ALA A 656 11.40 -38.98 8.61
CA ALA A 656 12.65 -38.97 7.84
C ALA A 656 12.43 -39.00 6.31
N VAL A 657 11.35 -38.37 5.86
CA VAL A 657 11.05 -38.21 4.43
C VAL A 657 12.17 -37.42 3.75
N THR A 658 12.59 -37.87 2.58
CA THR A 658 13.69 -37.24 1.83
C THR A 658 13.12 -36.44 0.66
N ALA A 659 13.53 -35.18 0.55
CA ALA A 659 13.16 -34.31 -0.55
C ALA A 659 13.84 -34.71 -1.87
N GLY A 660 13.14 -34.51 -2.99
CA GLY A 660 13.63 -34.81 -4.33
C GLY A 660 14.26 -33.59 -5.03
N THR A 661 13.77 -32.38 -4.72
CA THR A 661 14.22 -31.14 -5.37
C THR A 661 14.43 -30.01 -4.34
N VAL A 662 15.41 -29.13 -4.62
CA VAL A 662 15.64 -27.87 -3.89
C VAL A 662 15.79 -26.69 -4.85
N LEU A 663 15.05 -25.62 -4.59
CA LEU A 663 15.15 -24.34 -5.31
C LEU A 663 15.79 -23.27 -4.44
N GLY A 664 16.43 -22.28 -5.08
CA GLY A 664 17.11 -21.17 -4.41
C GLY A 664 18.49 -21.52 -3.84
N GLN A 665 18.98 -22.75 -4.05
CA GLN A 665 20.28 -23.22 -3.59
C GLN A 665 20.92 -24.18 -4.61
N PRO A 666 22.26 -24.25 -4.69
CA PRO A 666 22.96 -25.17 -5.58
C PRO A 666 22.93 -26.63 -5.10
N SER A 667 22.55 -26.89 -3.84
CA SER A 667 22.47 -28.23 -3.25
C SER A 667 21.62 -28.24 -1.98
N PHE A 668 21.20 -29.42 -1.52
CA PHE A 668 20.49 -29.61 -0.24
C PHE A 668 21.32 -29.29 1.00
N SER A 669 22.64 -29.18 0.89
CA SER A 669 23.55 -28.85 2.00
C SER A 669 23.90 -27.35 2.05
N SER A 670 23.32 -26.53 1.18
CA SER A 670 23.52 -25.08 1.15
C SER A 670 22.31 -24.33 1.71
N ALA A 671 22.58 -23.20 2.37
CA ALA A 671 21.57 -22.32 2.97
C ALA A 671 21.92 -20.83 2.84
N VAL A 672 22.70 -20.48 1.80
CA VAL A 672 23.25 -19.13 1.62
C VAL A 672 22.17 -18.17 1.15
N SER A 673 21.93 -17.10 1.91
CA SER A 673 21.09 -15.98 1.47
C SER A 673 21.82 -15.17 0.39
N ALA A 674 21.22 -15.01 -0.78
CA ALA A 674 21.79 -14.23 -1.87
C ALA A 674 20.69 -13.67 -2.80
N VAL A 675 21.10 -12.82 -3.74
CA VAL A 675 20.23 -12.30 -4.81
C VAL A 675 20.77 -12.80 -6.14
N GLY A 676 19.90 -13.43 -6.93
CA GLY A 676 20.24 -13.97 -8.23
C GLY A 676 19.13 -14.88 -8.78
N PRO A 677 19.31 -15.44 -9.99
CA PRO A 677 18.30 -16.28 -10.64
C PRO A 677 18.11 -17.64 -9.96
N ALA A 678 19.11 -18.15 -9.23
CA ALA A 678 19.06 -19.43 -8.51
C ALA A 678 19.17 -19.26 -6.99
N SER A 679 18.95 -18.05 -6.47
CA SER A 679 19.13 -17.73 -5.05
C SER A 679 17.90 -17.06 -4.46
N LEU A 680 17.62 -17.40 -3.21
CA LEU A 680 16.54 -16.82 -2.41
C LEU A 680 17.12 -16.22 -1.12
N SER A 681 16.33 -15.37 -0.47
CA SER A 681 16.57 -14.79 0.85
C SER A 681 15.25 -14.79 1.63
N ALA A 682 15.21 -15.62 2.67
CA ALA A 682 14.04 -15.85 3.50
C ALA A 682 12.72 -16.03 2.71
N PRO A 683 12.63 -17.04 1.83
CA PRO A 683 11.40 -17.28 1.09
C PRO A 683 10.25 -17.60 2.04
N GLN A 684 9.09 -16.97 1.91
CA GLN A 684 8.00 -17.12 2.89
C GLN A 684 6.79 -17.91 2.38
N GLN A 685 6.52 -17.89 1.08
CA GLN A 685 5.42 -18.64 0.46
C GLN A 685 5.82 -19.20 -0.90
N VAL A 686 5.17 -20.29 -1.28
CA VAL A 686 5.31 -20.96 -2.57
C VAL A 686 3.93 -21.38 -3.08
N THR A 687 3.67 -21.27 -4.39
CA THR A 687 2.45 -21.78 -5.05
C THR A 687 2.79 -22.16 -6.49
N SER A 688 1.92 -22.89 -7.19
CA SER A 688 1.99 -23.01 -8.64
C SER A 688 0.69 -22.60 -9.32
N ASP A 689 0.78 -22.15 -10.57
CA ASP A 689 -0.39 -21.94 -11.43
C ASP A 689 -0.82 -23.24 -12.13
N PRO A 690 -1.95 -23.24 -12.88
CA PRO A 690 -2.41 -24.40 -13.65
C PRO A 690 -1.48 -24.85 -14.78
N ASP A 691 -0.61 -23.96 -15.27
CA ASP A 691 0.40 -24.27 -16.29
C ASP A 691 1.66 -24.91 -15.66
N GLY A 692 1.73 -24.96 -14.33
CA GLY A 692 2.80 -25.57 -13.56
C GLY A 692 3.94 -24.63 -13.20
N LEU A 693 3.86 -23.33 -13.51
CA LEU A 693 4.88 -22.36 -13.10
C LEU A 693 4.89 -22.22 -11.58
N ILE A 694 6.08 -22.25 -10.98
CA ILE A 694 6.25 -22.19 -9.53
C ILE A 694 6.60 -20.76 -9.15
N TYR A 695 5.79 -20.17 -8.27
CA TYR A 695 5.97 -18.84 -7.72
C TYR A 695 6.51 -18.93 -6.31
N VAL A 696 7.58 -18.20 -6.02
CA VAL A 696 8.21 -18.17 -4.69
C VAL A 696 8.34 -16.73 -4.23
N ALA A 697 7.77 -16.42 -3.06
CA ALA A 697 7.91 -15.11 -2.43
C ALA A 697 9.30 -15.01 -1.80
N ASP A 698 10.22 -14.34 -2.49
CA ASP A 698 11.60 -14.07 -2.06
C ASP A 698 11.62 -12.79 -1.22
N SER A 699 11.02 -12.87 -0.03
CA SER A 699 10.51 -11.72 0.72
C SER A 699 11.58 -10.71 1.13
N ASN A 700 12.77 -11.15 1.56
CA ASN A 700 13.84 -10.21 1.93
C ASN A 700 14.48 -9.53 0.70
N ASN A 701 14.27 -10.06 -0.50
CA ASN A 701 14.67 -9.44 -1.75
C ASN A 701 13.50 -8.67 -2.41
N HIS A 702 12.37 -8.50 -1.71
CA HIS A 702 11.23 -7.69 -2.14
C HIS A 702 10.67 -8.09 -3.53
N ARG A 703 10.56 -9.41 -3.79
CA ARG A 703 10.21 -9.92 -5.12
C ARG A 703 9.53 -11.29 -5.08
N VAL A 704 8.86 -11.64 -6.17
CA VAL A 704 8.36 -12.99 -6.43
C VAL A 704 9.15 -13.59 -7.59
N MET A 705 9.79 -14.72 -7.33
CA MET A 705 10.55 -15.49 -8.31
C MET A 705 9.62 -16.46 -9.02
N VAL A 706 9.72 -16.55 -10.34
CA VAL A 706 8.92 -17.48 -11.16
C VAL A 706 9.84 -18.49 -11.79
N PHE A 707 9.70 -19.75 -11.40
CA PHE A 707 10.43 -20.88 -11.93
C PHE A 707 9.56 -21.65 -12.94
N PRO A 708 10.18 -22.32 -13.92
CA PRO A 708 9.53 -23.32 -14.75
C PRO A 708 8.84 -24.43 -13.95
N ASP A 709 8.08 -25.26 -14.65
CA ASP A 709 7.45 -26.43 -14.06
C ASP A 709 8.48 -27.42 -13.48
N LEU A 710 8.04 -28.21 -12.51
CA LEU A 710 8.93 -29.09 -11.77
C LEU A 710 9.65 -30.13 -12.67
N LEU A 711 9.05 -30.55 -13.79
CA LEU A 711 9.62 -31.54 -14.69
C LEU A 711 10.74 -30.95 -15.58
N SER A 712 10.74 -29.63 -15.79
CA SER A 712 11.79 -28.94 -16.54
C SER A 712 12.96 -28.46 -15.67
N LEU A 713 12.84 -28.55 -14.35
CA LEU A 713 13.86 -28.14 -13.40
C LEU A 713 14.84 -29.28 -13.01
N PRO A 714 16.14 -28.97 -12.79
CA PRO A 714 17.05 -29.91 -12.15
C PRO A 714 16.69 -30.10 -10.66
N SER A 715 17.17 -31.20 -10.07
CA SER A 715 16.96 -31.51 -8.64
C SER A 715 17.60 -30.50 -7.68
N ALA A 716 18.59 -29.73 -8.13
CA ALA A 716 19.16 -28.60 -7.40
C ALA A 716 19.73 -27.55 -8.37
N GLY A 717 19.87 -26.31 -7.92
CA GLY A 717 20.43 -25.22 -8.73
C GLY A 717 19.53 -24.74 -9.88
N GLY A 718 18.22 -25.03 -9.81
CA GLY A 718 17.24 -24.52 -10.76
C GLY A 718 17.21 -22.99 -10.78
N VAL A 719 17.00 -22.43 -11.97
CA VAL A 719 16.96 -20.98 -12.20
C VAL A 719 15.54 -20.51 -12.46
N ALA A 720 15.17 -19.38 -11.86
CA ALA A 720 13.97 -18.66 -12.21
C ALA A 720 14.13 -18.02 -13.60
N THR A 721 13.05 -18.01 -14.36
CA THR A 721 13.00 -17.42 -15.70
C THR A 721 12.44 -16.00 -15.67
N ARG A 722 11.70 -15.64 -14.62
CA ARG A 722 11.05 -14.32 -14.49
C ARG A 722 10.98 -13.86 -13.02
N VAL A 723 10.71 -12.57 -12.85
CA VAL A 723 10.51 -11.92 -11.56
C VAL A 723 9.31 -10.98 -11.62
N ILE A 724 8.56 -10.89 -10.52
CA ILE A 724 7.51 -9.89 -10.29
C ILE A 724 7.94 -9.05 -9.08
N GLY A 725 7.64 -7.75 -9.09
CA GLY A 725 8.08 -6.83 -8.04
C GLY A 725 9.41 -6.12 -8.30
N GLN A 726 10.17 -6.56 -9.30
CA GLN A 726 11.54 -6.11 -9.61
C GLN A 726 11.81 -6.06 -11.12
N ALA A 727 12.95 -5.46 -11.49
CA ALA A 727 13.24 -5.10 -12.88
C ALA A 727 13.92 -6.26 -13.57
N ASP A 728 14.67 -7.01 -12.78
CA ASP A 728 15.43 -8.18 -13.17
C ASP A 728 15.65 -9.10 -11.96
N LEU A 729 16.17 -10.30 -12.25
CA LEU A 729 16.46 -11.36 -11.29
C LEU A 729 17.63 -11.08 -10.35
N SER A 730 18.24 -9.89 -10.40
CA SER A 730 19.35 -9.45 -9.54
C SER A 730 19.03 -8.23 -8.68
N SER A 731 17.88 -7.59 -8.89
CA SER A 731 17.41 -6.45 -8.10
C SER A 731 16.72 -6.88 -6.80
N ARG A 732 16.76 -5.98 -5.81
CA ARG A 732 16.22 -6.13 -4.45
C ARG A 732 15.72 -4.81 -3.83
N ALA A 733 15.36 -3.84 -4.66
CA ALA A 733 14.94 -2.52 -4.18
C ALA A 733 13.61 -2.61 -3.43
N VAL A 734 13.44 -1.84 -2.34
CA VAL A 734 12.16 -1.75 -1.64
C VAL A 734 11.21 -0.91 -2.48
N ASN A 735 10.23 -1.54 -3.14
CA ASN A 735 9.30 -0.91 -4.08
C ASN A 735 9.96 -0.22 -5.29
N TYR A 736 9.10 0.18 -6.23
CA TYR A 736 9.38 1.30 -7.11
C TYR A 736 8.55 2.48 -6.64
N ASN A 737 9.21 3.59 -6.36
CA ASN A 737 8.53 4.81 -6.01
C ASN A 737 8.51 5.79 -7.20
N THR A 738 7.39 6.48 -7.40
CA THR A 738 7.28 7.63 -8.30
C THR A 738 7.94 8.87 -7.69
N PRO A 739 8.18 9.95 -8.46
CA PRO A 739 8.83 11.16 -7.94
C PRO A 739 8.13 11.84 -6.75
N ASP A 740 6.83 11.58 -6.57
CA ASP A 740 6.02 12.01 -5.41
C ASP A 740 6.17 11.07 -4.20
N GLY A 741 7.06 10.08 -4.27
CA GLY A 741 7.39 9.14 -3.20
C GLY A 741 6.47 7.93 -3.12
N LEU A 742 5.43 7.83 -3.94
CA LEU A 742 4.38 6.78 -3.88
C LEU A 742 4.77 5.48 -4.63
N ALA A 743 4.22 4.34 -4.26
CA ALA A 743 4.49 3.05 -4.93
C ALA A 743 4.00 3.02 -6.40
N THR A 744 4.53 2.09 -7.19
CA THR A 744 3.99 1.75 -8.52
C THR A 744 3.19 0.44 -8.50
N PRO A 745 2.37 0.19 -9.55
CA PRO A 745 1.73 -1.11 -9.78
C PRO A 745 2.67 -2.31 -9.98
N GLN A 746 3.97 -2.06 -10.21
CA GLN A 746 4.98 -3.10 -10.45
C GLN A 746 5.83 -3.41 -9.22
N GLY A 747 5.95 -2.46 -8.29
CA GLY A 747 6.83 -2.58 -7.12
C GLY A 747 6.18 -3.39 -6.00
N LEU A 748 6.98 -4.22 -5.34
CA LEU A 748 6.60 -4.95 -4.14
C LEU A 748 7.54 -4.60 -2.97
N ALA A 749 7.03 -4.69 -1.75
CA ALA A 749 7.75 -4.59 -0.50
C ALA A 749 7.47 -5.81 0.38
N GLN A 750 8.48 -6.67 0.53
CA GLN A 750 8.41 -7.89 1.34
C GLN A 750 7.15 -8.72 1.04
N PRO A 751 6.95 -9.19 -0.21
CA PRO A 751 5.79 -10.01 -0.51
C PRO A 751 5.84 -11.29 0.33
N VAL A 752 4.71 -11.69 0.92
CA VAL A 752 4.58 -12.93 1.70
C VAL A 752 3.53 -13.82 1.08
N GLY A 753 2.25 -13.46 1.16
CA GLY A 753 1.16 -14.31 0.66
C GLY A 753 1.21 -14.47 -0.85
N LEU A 754 1.04 -15.69 -1.35
CA LEU A 754 0.92 -16.00 -2.77
C LEU A 754 -0.21 -17.00 -2.97
N PHE A 755 -1.08 -16.72 -3.92
CA PHE A 755 -2.06 -17.69 -4.38
C PHE A 755 -2.21 -17.56 -5.89
N ALA A 756 -1.86 -18.61 -6.61
CA ALA A 756 -2.16 -18.73 -8.03
C ALA A 756 -3.46 -19.51 -8.15
N ASP A 757 -4.45 -18.88 -8.77
CA ASP A 757 -5.78 -19.43 -8.86
C ASP A 757 -5.91 -20.37 -10.08
N ARG A 758 -7.03 -21.10 -10.18
CA ARG A 758 -7.26 -22.07 -11.27
C ARG A 758 -7.38 -21.43 -12.66
N ARG A 759 -7.31 -20.10 -12.74
CA ARG A 759 -7.61 -19.28 -13.92
C ARG A 759 -6.34 -18.54 -14.38
N GLY A 760 -5.19 -18.82 -13.76
CA GLY A 760 -3.90 -18.21 -14.10
C GLY A 760 -3.71 -16.82 -13.50
N THR A 761 -4.56 -16.42 -12.55
CA THR A 761 -4.40 -15.18 -11.81
C THR A 761 -3.49 -15.39 -10.61
N LEU A 762 -2.54 -14.49 -10.42
CA LEU A 762 -1.68 -14.47 -9.24
C LEU A 762 -2.11 -13.35 -8.28
N TYR A 763 -2.45 -13.75 -7.06
CA TYR A 763 -2.64 -12.86 -5.91
C TYR A 763 -1.34 -12.80 -5.12
N VAL A 764 -0.85 -11.58 -4.84
CA VAL A 764 0.36 -11.35 -4.07
C VAL A 764 0.05 -10.44 -2.88
N GLY A 765 0.20 -10.97 -1.68
CA GLY A 765 0.23 -10.18 -0.46
C GLY A 765 1.50 -9.34 -0.44
N ASP A 766 1.38 -8.07 -0.79
CA ASP A 766 2.45 -7.09 -0.73
C ASP A 766 2.54 -6.56 0.70
N THR A 767 3.02 -7.44 1.58
CA THR A 767 2.86 -7.38 3.04
C THR A 767 3.44 -6.11 3.64
N GLY A 768 4.60 -5.65 3.15
CA GLY A 768 5.22 -4.41 3.61
C GLY A 768 4.43 -3.14 3.26
N ASN A 769 3.55 -3.22 2.27
CA ASN A 769 2.61 -2.16 1.90
C ASN A 769 1.17 -2.44 2.38
N SER A 770 0.94 -3.49 3.18
CA SER A 770 -0.38 -3.86 3.73
C SER A 770 -1.49 -3.95 2.65
N ARG A 771 -1.19 -4.53 1.49
CA ARG A 771 -2.16 -4.63 0.38
C ARG A 771 -2.10 -5.97 -0.32
N LEU A 772 -3.19 -6.35 -0.98
CA LEU A 772 -3.21 -7.49 -1.89
C LEU A 772 -3.17 -7.00 -3.33
N MET A 773 -2.17 -7.45 -4.08
CA MET A 773 -1.96 -7.11 -5.48
C MET A 773 -2.47 -8.24 -6.38
N HIS A 774 -3.19 -7.86 -7.42
CA HIS A 774 -3.83 -8.78 -8.36
C HIS A 774 -3.13 -8.73 -9.73
N PHE A 775 -2.48 -9.81 -10.13
CA PHE A 775 -1.80 -9.93 -11.43
C PHE A 775 -2.57 -10.91 -12.32
N VAL A 776 -3.08 -10.42 -13.44
CA VAL A 776 -3.81 -11.21 -14.45
C VAL A 776 -2.96 -11.41 -15.70
N GLY A 777 -3.43 -12.24 -16.63
CA GLY A 777 -2.82 -12.37 -17.96
C GLY A 777 -2.75 -11.02 -18.71
N PRO A 778 -1.67 -10.73 -19.46
CA PRO A 778 -1.53 -9.48 -20.18
C PRO A 778 -2.46 -9.46 -21.41
N ALA A 779 -3.13 -8.32 -21.61
CA ALA A 779 -3.78 -7.95 -22.86
C ALA A 779 -3.05 -6.74 -23.45
N ALA A 780 -2.23 -6.97 -24.47
CA ALA A 780 -1.48 -5.92 -25.17
C ALA A 780 -2.30 -5.36 -26.33
N ALA A 781 -2.64 -4.07 -26.24
CA ALA A 781 -3.36 -3.38 -27.30
C ALA A 781 -2.40 -2.76 -28.33
N VAL A 782 -2.72 -2.93 -29.60
CA VAL A 782 -2.01 -2.34 -30.73
C VAL A 782 -3.00 -1.78 -31.76
N SER A 783 -2.54 -0.86 -32.61
CA SER A 783 -3.31 -0.43 -33.77
C SER A 783 -3.62 -1.63 -34.68
N ALA A 784 -4.88 -1.78 -35.09
CA ALA A 784 -5.29 -2.87 -35.98
C ALA A 784 -4.67 -2.76 -37.39
N ALA A 785 -4.14 -1.60 -37.76
CA ALA A 785 -3.49 -1.39 -39.05
C ALA A 785 -2.00 -1.69 -39.04
N THR A 786 -1.31 -1.47 -37.91
CA THR A 786 0.17 -1.42 -37.88
C THR A 786 0.80 -2.44 -36.94
N PHE A 787 0.05 -2.98 -35.97
CA PHE A 787 0.50 -3.99 -35.02
C PHE A 787 1.74 -3.61 -34.18
N HIS A 788 2.11 -2.32 -34.14
CA HIS A 788 3.24 -1.86 -33.33
C HIS A 788 2.96 -1.98 -31.83
N VAL A 789 3.76 -2.81 -31.15
CA VAL A 789 3.73 -2.98 -29.70
C VAL A 789 4.22 -1.71 -29.01
N GLY A 790 3.47 -1.21 -28.02
CA GLY A 790 3.84 -0.05 -27.22
C GLY A 790 3.53 1.32 -27.85
N GLY A 791 2.86 1.36 -29.01
CA GLY A 791 2.31 2.59 -29.58
C GLY A 791 1.02 3.05 -28.88
N ASP A 792 0.68 4.34 -29.00
CA ASP A 792 -0.63 4.83 -28.57
C ASP A 792 -1.74 4.43 -29.57
N VAL A 793 -3.00 4.45 -29.16
CA VAL A 793 -4.16 4.28 -30.03
C VAL A 793 -5.07 5.50 -29.89
N SER A 794 -6.16 5.61 -30.65
CA SER A 794 -7.09 6.73 -30.51
C SER A 794 -8.54 6.29 -30.33
N ALA A 795 -9.34 7.09 -29.62
CA ALA A 795 -10.74 6.80 -29.36
C ALA A 795 -11.53 6.62 -30.67
N GLY A 796 -12.36 5.58 -30.75
CA GLY A 796 -13.14 5.24 -31.95
C GLY A 796 -12.40 4.42 -33.01
N SER A 797 -11.09 4.20 -32.86
CA SER A 797 -10.27 3.42 -33.78
C SER A 797 -10.49 1.91 -33.63
N LEU A 798 -10.26 1.17 -34.72
CA LEU A 798 -10.08 -0.27 -34.69
C LEU A 798 -8.71 -0.61 -34.09
N ILE A 799 -8.70 -1.49 -33.09
CA ILE A 799 -7.50 -1.99 -32.41
C ILE A 799 -7.54 -3.52 -32.31
N SER A 800 -6.36 -4.10 -32.15
CA SER A 800 -6.17 -5.53 -31.88
C SER A 800 -5.57 -5.71 -30.50
N LEU A 801 -6.09 -6.67 -29.73
CA LEU A 801 -5.54 -7.13 -28.46
C LEU A 801 -4.87 -8.48 -28.68
N PHE A 802 -3.67 -8.63 -28.16
CA PHE A 802 -2.97 -9.89 -28.09
C PHE A 802 -2.74 -10.29 -26.64
N GLY A 803 -2.96 -11.57 -26.35
CA GLY A 803 -2.78 -12.14 -25.02
C GLY A 803 -2.91 -13.66 -25.08
N ALA A 804 -2.75 -14.30 -23.93
CA ALA A 804 -3.04 -15.72 -23.78
C ALA A 804 -4.41 -15.90 -23.12
N HIS A 805 -5.15 -16.93 -23.52
CA HIS A 805 -6.44 -17.32 -22.93
C HIS A 805 -7.50 -16.21 -22.90
N LEU A 806 -7.48 -15.29 -23.89
CA LEU A 806 -8.49 -14.21 -23.98
C LEU A 806 -9.92 -14.77 -24.10
N SER A 807 -10.08 -15.93 -24.73
CA SER A 807 -11.32 -16.69 -24.86
C SER A 807 -11.06 -18.19 -24.92
N GLU A 808 -12.08 -19.00 -24.63
CA GLU A 808 -12.03 -20.46 -24.85
C GLU A 808 -12.42 -20.83 -26.28
N GLU A 809 -13.24 -19.99 -26.93
CA GLU A 809 -13.78 -20.22 -28.26
C GLU A 809 -13.48 -19.03 -29.19
N GLU A 810 -13.53 -19.30 -30.49
CA GLU A 810 -13.50 -18.25 -31.51
C GLU A 810 -14.91 -17.74 -31.82
N GLY A 811 -15.05 -16.42 -31.93
CA GLY A 811 -16.31 -15.77 -32.30
C GLY A 811 -16.06 -14.56 -33.19
N GLY A 812 -16.87 -14.41 -34.23
CA GLY A 812 -16.87 -13.26 -35.13
C GLY A 812 -18.23 -12.55 -35.15
N ALA A 813 -18.23 -11.22 -35.21
CA ALA A 813 -19.45 -10.45 -35.36
C ALA A 813 -20.10 -10.74 -36.73
N VAL A 814 -21.38 -11.09 -36.72
CA VAL A 814 -22.14 -11.46 -37.94
C VAL A 814 -23.03 -10.35 -38.50
N ALA A 815 -23.15 -9.24 -37.77
CA ALA A 815 -23.97 -8.09 -38.16
C ALA A 815 -23.41 -6.79 -37.55
N THR A 816 -23.86 -5.66 -38.10
CA THR A 816 -23.73 -4.35 -37.47
C THR A 816 -25.09 -3.88 -36.94
N PRO A 817 -25.17 -3.13 -35.83
CA PRO A 817 -24.06 -2.65 -35.00
C PRO A 817 -23.27 -3.79 -34.36
N LEU A 818 -21.95 -3.63 -34.22
CA LEU A 818 -21.11 -4.66 -33.63
C LEU A 818 -21.57 -4.97 -32.19
N PRO A 819 -21.54 -6.25 -31.79
CA PRO A 819 -21.93 -6.62 -30.44
C PRO A 819 -20.87 -6.13 -29.44
N LYS A 820 -21.31 -5.82 -28.22
CA LYS A 820 -20.39 -5.51 -27.10
C LYS A 820 -19.95 -6.76 -26.34
N GLU A 821 -20.42 -7.93 -26.77
CA GLU A 821 -20.14 -9.23 -26.20
C GLU A 821 -20.00 -10.26 -27.33
N LEU A 822 -18.97 -11.09 -27.29
CA LEU A 822 -18.70 -12.10 -28.32
C LEU A 822 -17.91 -13.26 -27.68
N ALA A 823 -18.29 -14.50 -27.98
CA ALA A 823 -17.68 -15.70 -27.37
C ALA A 823 -17.64 -15.65 -25.83
N ASN A 824 -18.74 -15.18 -25.19
CA ASN A 824 -18.82 -14.95 -23.75
C ASN A 824 -17.70 -14.02 -23.21
N ARG A 825 -17.24 -13.06 -24.04
CA ARG A 825 -16.25 -12.05 -23.66
C ARG A 825 -16.75 -10.66 -23.96
N PHE A 826 -16.40 -9.71 -23.10
CA PHE A 826 -16.45 -8.29 -23.41
C PHE A 826 -15.14 -7.61 -23.02
N VAL A 827 -14.85 -6.47 -23.66
CA VAL A 827 -13.68 -5.64 -23.37
C VAL A 827 -14.15 -4.29 -22.89
N GLU A 828 -13.52 -3.77 -21.83
CA GLU A 828 -13.84 -2.46 -21.28
C GLU A 828 -12.61 -1.62 -20.95
N ILE A 829 -12.82 -0.31 -20.91
CA ILE A 829 -11.84 0.69 -20.50
C ILE A 829 -12.30 1.32 -19.18
N ASN A 830 -11.42 1.32 -18.18
CA ASN A 830 -11.64 1.87 -16.82
C ASN A 830 -12.96 1.44 -16.15
N ASP A 831 -13.38 0.18 -16.29
CA ASP A 831 -14.61 -0.34 -15.68
C ASP A 831 -15.91 0.36 -16.15
N GLU A 832 -15.85 1.17 -17.22
CA GLU A 832 -16.95 2.04 -17.63
C GLU A 832 -17.30 1.87 -19.11
N PHE A 833 -16.29 1.95 -19.99
CA PHE A 833 -16.54 2.04 -21.44
C PHE A 833 -16.39 0.68 -22.12
N ARG A 834 -17.52 0.02 -22.38
CA ARG A 834 -17.56 -1.25 -23.13
C ARG A 834 -17.31 -1.05 -24.63
N ALA A 835 -16.31 -1.76 -25.14
CA ALA A 835 -15.93 -1.78 -26.54
C ALA A 835 -16.89 -2.61 -27.40
N ALA A 836 -16.92 -2.29 -28.69
CA ALA A 836 -17.63 -3.05 -29.70
C ALA A 836 -16.68 -4.07 -30.33
N LEU A 837 -17.04 -5.35 -30.35
CA LEU A 837 -16.17 -6.46 -30.74
C LEU A 837 -16.43 -6.89 -32.18
N LEU A 838 -15.33 -7.08 -32.91
CA LEU A 838 -15.33 -7.61 -34.28
C LEU A 838 -15.05 -9.11 -34.29
N PHE A 839 -14.09 -9.54 -33.48
CA PHE A 839 -13.60 -10.91 -33.41
C PHE A 839 -12.95 -11.18 -32.06
N VAL A 840 -13.06 -12.40 -31.55
CA VAL A 840 -12.40 -12.87 -30.34
C VAL A 840 -11.94 -14.32 -30.56
N SER A 841 -10.74 -14.65 -30.11
CA SER A 841 -10.15 -16.00 -30.06
C SER A 841 -9.32 -16.16 -28.79
N PRO A 842 -8.76 -17.36 -28.51
CA PRO A 842 -7.87 -17.54 -27.37
C PRO A 842 -6.64 -16.63 -27.36
N GLY A 843 -6.14 -16.24 -28.54
CA GLY A 843 -4.91 -15.44 -28.68
C GLY A 843 -5.12 -13.97 -29.04
N GLN A 844 -6.32 -13.60 -29.51
CA GLN A 844 -6.54 -12.29 -30.11
C GLN A 844 -7.98 -11.79 -29.93
N ALA A 845 -8.16 -10.49 -29.74
CA ALA A 845 -9.47 -9.84 -29.87
C ALA A 845 -9.35 -8.59 -30.74
N ASN A 846 -10.23 -8.43 -31.72
CA ASN A 846 -10.31 -7.23 -32.57
C ASN A 846 -11.56 -6.45 -32.19
N LEU A 847 -11.41 -5.15 -31.94
CA LEU A 847 -12.50 -4.31 -31.45
C LEU A 847 -12.39 -2.87 -31.94
N GLN A 848 -13.50 -2.15 -31.83
CA GLN A 848 -13.50 -0.70 -31.85
C GLN A 848 -13.30 -0.18 -30.43
N LEU A 849 -12.23 0.59 -30.21
CA LEU A 849 -12.02 1.31 -28.96
C LEU A 849 -13.17 2.31 -28.74
N PRO A 850 -13.80 2.37 -27.55
CA PRO A 850 -14.92 3.27 -27.30
C PRO A 850 -14.60 4.73 -27.65
N VAL A 851 -15.53 5.41 -28.32
CA VAL A 851 -15.38 6.83 -28.68
C VAL A 851 -15.30 7.76 -27.47
N GLU A 852 -15.77 7.29 -26.31
CA GLU A 852 -15.78 7.98 -25.03
C GLU A 852 -14.45 7.83 -24.27
N SER A 853 -13.56 6.93 -24.69
CA SER A 853 -12.29 6.64 -24.01
C SER A 853 -11.50 7.92 -23.73
N PRO A 854 -11.13 8.20 -22.46
CA PRO A 854 -10.34 9.37 -22.09
C PRO A 854 -8.93 9.32 -22.70
N SER A 855 -8.34 10.49 -22.94
CA SER A 855 -6.93 10.59 -23.35
C SER A 855 -6.00 10.27 -22.18
N GLY A 856 -4.79 9.77 -22.49
CA GLY A 856 -3.79 9.36 -21.50
C GLY A 856 -3.75 7.85 -21.30
N VAL A 857 -3.04 7.39 -20.27
CA VAL A 857 -2.94 5.97 -19.94
C VAL A 857 -4.24 5.49 -19.29
N GLN A 858 -4.91 4.53 -19.93
CA GLN A 858 -6.15 3.92 -19.46
C GLN A 858 -5.94 2.45 -19.10
N ARG A 859 -6.79 1.93 -18.22
CA ARG A 859 -6.86 0.51 -17.88
C ARG A 859 -7.75 -0.21 -18.89
N LEU A 860 -7.24 -1.28 -19.51
CA LEU A 860 -7.98 -2.16 -20.40
C LEU A 860 -8.19 -3.51 -19.74
N MET A 861 -9.40 -4.06 -19.88
CA MET A 861 -9.79 -5.32 -19.25
C MET A 861 -10.59 -6.19 -20.22
N VAL A 862 -10.27 -7.47 -20.27
CA VAL A 862 -11.04 -8.51 -20.94
C VAL A 862 -11.77 -9.31 -19.88
N ARG A 863 -13.09 -9.39 -20.00
CA ARG A 863 -13.95 -10.03 -19.00
C ARG A 863 -14.85 -11.09 -19.61
N ARG A 864 -15.22 -12.06 -18.79
CA ARG A 864 -16.32 -12.99 -19.06
C ARG A 864 -17.65 -12.28 -18.92
N ALA A 865 -18.57 -12.52 -19.85
CA ALA A 865 -19.85 -11.82 -19.85
C ALA A 865 -20.86 -12.38 -18.86
N ASP A 866 -20.86 -13.69 -18.66
CA ASP A 866 -21.71 -14.38 -17.68
C ASP A 866 -21.33 -14.06 -16.23
N THR A 867 -20.03 -14.06 -15.92
CA THR A 867 -19.54 -13.95 -14.55
C THR A 867 -19.01 -12.56 -14.18
N ASP A 868 -18.74 -11.71 -15.17
CA ASP A 868 -18.00 -10.44 -15.04
C ASP A 868 -16.52 -10.62 -14.64
N GLU A 869 -16.02 -11.86 -14.62
CA GLU A 869 -14.66 -12.18 -14.22
C GLU A 869 -13.61 -11.55 -15.14
N ILE A 870 -12.53 -11.05 -14.56
CA ILE A 870 -11.38 -10.49 -15.28
C ILE A 870 -10.45 -11.62 -15.71
N ILE A 871 -10.26 -11.76 -17.02
CA ILE A 871 -9.45 -12.81 -17.62
C ILE A 871 -8.06 -12.29 -18.00
N ALA A 872 -8.02 -11.09 -18.57
CA ALA A 872 -6.78 -10.44 -18.96
C ALA A 872 -6.91 -8.93 -18.84
N GLY A 873 -5.78 -8.24 -18.76
CA GLY A 873 -5.78 -6.80 -18.71
C GLY A 873 -4.42 -6.19 -18.99
N GLY A 874 -4.42 -4.88 -19.16
CA GLY A 874 -3.23 -4.13 -19.49
C GLY A 874 -3.46 -2.63 -19.39
N LEU A 875 -2.41 -1.87 -19.67
CA LEU A 875 -2.49 -0.44 -19.84
C LEU A 875 -2.48 -0.11 -21.33
N ILE A 876 -3.28 0.88 -21.72
CA ILE A 876 -3.35 1.38 -23.09
C ILE A 876 -3.19 2.90 -23.09
N LEU A 877 -2.30 3.43 -23.93
CA LEU A 877 -2.14 4.88 -24.09
C LEU A 877 -3.11 5.37 -25.17
N VAL A 878 -4.06 6.24 -24.79
CA VAL A 878 -5.04 6.81 -25.72
C VAL A 878 -4.63 8.24 -26.08
N GLY A 879 -4.26 8.45 -27.34
CA GLY A 879 -3.92 9.74 -27.91
C GLY A 879 -5.08 10.37 -28.70
N PRO A 880 -4.95 11.64 -29.12
CA PRO A 880 -5.95 12.32 -29.93
C PRO A 880 -6.08 11.73 -31.35
N ALA A 881 -4.99 11.20 -31.90
CA ALA A 881 -4.92 10.47 -33.16
C ALA A 881 -3.63 9.62 -33.19
N ASN A 882 -3.68 8.47 -33.85
CA ASN A 882 -2.53 7.67 -34.27
C ASN A 882 -2.83 7.06 -35.66
N PRO A 883 -2.67 7.82 -36.76
CA PRO A 883 -3.12 7.38 -38.07
C PRO A 883 -2.31 6.17 -38.58
N GLY A 884 -2.98 5.05 -38.83
CA GLY A 884 -2.39 3.86 -39.45
C GLY A 884 -3.13 3.49 -40.73
N LEU A 885 -2.41 3.14 -41.79
CA LEU A 885 -3.01 2.64 -43.04
C LEU A 885 -2.96 1.11 -43.06
N PHE A 886 -4.05 0.47 -43.44
CA PHE A 886 -4.07 -0.97 -43.64
C PHE A 886 -3.21 -1.33 -44.86
N THR A 887 -2.50 -2.44 -44.80
CA THR A 887 -1.68 -2.96 -45.91
C THR A 887 -2.21 -4.28 -46.43
N VAL A 888 -1.85 -4.63 -47.67
CA VAL A 888 -2.24 -5.90 -48.30
C VAL A 888 -1.62 -7.10 -47.56
N SER A 889 -0.43 -6.93 -46.96
CA SER A 889 0.27 -7.93 -46.14
C SER A 889 -0.29 -8.06 -44.73
N GLN A 890 -1.15 -7.14 -44.28
CA GLN A 890 -1.78 -7.16 -42.95
C GLN A 890 -0.82 -7.03 -41.77
N ASP A 891 0.42 -6.60 -42.00
CA ASP A 891 1.45 -6.39 -40.97
C ASP A 891 1.84 -4.91 -40.81
N GLY A 892 1.10 -4.00 -41.46
CA GLY A 892 1.40 -2.57 -41.44
C GLY A 892 2.54 -2.14 -42.36
N THR A 893 3.14 -3.05 -43.13
CA THR A 893 4.26 -2.74 -44.03
C THR A 893 3.92 -2.97 -45.50
N GLY A 894 4.68 -2.36 -46.41
CA GLY A 894 4.51 -2.55 -47.85
C GLY A 894 3.26 -1.90 -48.43
N GLN A 895 2.65 -2.56 -49.43
CA GLN A 895 1.58 -1.98 -50.27
C GLN A 895 0.32 -1.67 -49.45
N ALA A 896 -0.12 -0.42 -49.46
CA ALA A 896 -1.33 0.05 -48.82
C ALA A 896 -2.57 -0.59 -49.44
N LEU A 897 -3.56 -0.90 -48.60
CA LEU A 897 -4.92 -1.20 -49.02
C LEU A 897 -5.57 0.08 -49.53
N ALA A 898 -5.54 0.25 -50.85
CA ALA A 898 -5.98 1.47 -51.50
C ALA A 898 -6.71 1.18 -52.81
N LEU A 899 -7.68 2.02 -53.16
CA LEU A 899 -8.36 1.99 -54.46
C LEU A 899 -7.95 3.18 -55.30
N ASN A 900 -7.67 2.93 -56.57
CA ASN A 900 -7.49 3.99 -57.56
C ASN A 900 -8.85 4.65 -57.88
N GLN A 901 -8.80 5.80 -58.55
CA GLN A 901 -9.99 6.53 -58.99
C GLN A 901 -10.95 5.70 -59.87
N ASP A 902 -10.46 4.65 -60.54
CA ASP A 902 -11.27 3.71 -61.34
C ASP A 902 -11.92 2.59 -60.52
N GLY A 903 -11.70 2.59 -59.19
CA GLY A 903 -12.23 1.61 -58.24
C GLY A 903 -11.49 0.27 -58.21
N ARG A 904 -10.36 0.13 -58.94
CA ARG A 904 -9.48 -1.05 -58.83
C ARG A 904 -8.51 -0.91 -57.66
N LEU A 905 -8.09 -2.05 -57.09
CA LEU A 905 -7.07 -2.09 -56.05
C LEU A 905 -5.73 -1.56 -56.59
N ASN A 906 -5.15 -0.59 -55.90
CA ASN A 906 -3.83 -0.06 -56.20
C ASN A 906 -2.78 -1.16 -56.02
N SER A 907 -1.97 -1.36 -57.06
CA SER A 907 -0.93 -2.39 -57.10
C SER A 907 0.03 -2.06 -58.24
N PRO A 908 1.23 -2.68 -58.31
CA PRO A 908 2.11 -2.56 -59.48
C PRO A 908 1.41 -2.88 -60.81
N ALA A 909 0.43 -3.80 -60.78
CA ALA A 909 -0.39 -4.15 -61.95
C ALA A 909 -1.48 -3.11 -62.28
N ASN A 910 -1.87 -2.28 -61.32
CA ASN A 910 -2.88 -1.22 -61.46
C ASN A 910 -2.39 0.05 -60.74
N PRO A 911 -1.39 0.77 -61.26
CA PRO A 911 -0.88 1.97 -60.63
C PRO A 911 -1.81 3.17 -60.84
N ALA A 912 -1.89 4.05 -59.84
CA ALA A 912 -2.64 5.30 -59.91
C ALA A 912 -1.92 6.31 -60.83
N ALA A 913 -2.64 7.04 -61.67
CA ALA A 913 -2.02 8.08 -62.49
C ALA A 913 -1.70 9.33 -61.65
N LYS A 914 -0.61 10.05 -61.95
CA LYS A 914 -0.43 11.41 -61.38
C LYS A 914 -1.65 12.30 -61.65
N GLY A 915 -2.02 13.14 -60.69
CA GLY A 915 -3.25 13.94 -60.73
C GLY A 915 -4.56 13.18 -60.41
N SER A 916 -4.53 11.84 -60.34
CA SER A 916 -5.71 11.04 -59.96
C SER A 916 -5.90 10.95 -58.45
N VAL A 917 -7.10 10.58 -58.02
CA VAL A 917 -7.44 10.38 -56.60
C VAL A 917 -7.20 8.92 -56.21
N ILE A 918 -6.49 8.72 -55.11
CA ILE A 918 -6.38 7.43 -54.44
C ILE A 918 -7.20 7.45 -53.15
N GLN A 919 -7.96 6.39 -52.91
CA GLN A 919 -8.75 6.16 -51.70
C GLN A 919 -7.98 5.18 -50.81
N LEU A 920 -7.49 5.67 -49.67
CA LEU A 920 -6.72 4.91 -48.69
C LEU A 920 -7.65 4.49 -47.55
N PHE A 921 -7.40 3.31 -46.98
CA PHE A 921 -8.14 2.79 -45.84
C PHE A 921 -7.21 2.60 -44.63
N GLY A 922 -7.70 2.94 -43.45
CA GLY A 922 -6.91 2.92 -42.23
C GLY A 922 -7.75 2.94 -40.95
N THR A 923 -7.08 3.22 -39.85
CA THR A 923 -7.67 3.42 -38.52
C THR A 923 -6.89 4.52 -37.78
N GLY A 924 -7.35 4.88 -36.58
CA GLY A 924 -6.57 5.72 -35.68
C GLY A 924 -6.69 7.23 -35.92
N GLN A 925 -7.63 7.67 -36.75
CA GLN A 925 -7.95 9.07 -37.03
C GLN A 925 -8.48 9.89 -35.84
N GLY A 926 -8.88 9.22 -34.76
CA GLY A 926 -9.53 9.85 -33.60
C GLY A 926 -11.03 10.06 -33.81
N LYS A 927 -11.64 10.89 -32.92
CA LYS A 927 -13.08 11.13 -32.92
C LYS A 927 -13.51 11.91 -34.18
N THR A 928 -14.65 11.53 -34.77
CA THR A 928 -15.24 12.21 -35.94
C THR A 928 -16.37 13.16 -35.57
N GLN A 929 -16.77 14.00 -36.52
CA GLN A 929 -17.96 14.85 -36.45
C GLN A 929 -18.90 14.58 -37.64
N PRO A 930 -20.17 14.17 -37.40
CA PRO A 930 -20.73 13.79 -36.10
C PRO A 930 -20.01 12.58 -35.48
N VAL A 931 -20.10 12.45 -34.16
CA VAL A 931 -19.61 11.28 -33.43
C VAL A 931 -20.52 10.10 -33.77
N ILE A 932 -19.93 8.97 -34.13
CA ILE A 932 -20.64 7.73 -34.40
C ILE A 932 -20.59 6.87 -33.15
N ALA A 933 -21.75 6.39 -32.68
CA ALA A 933 -21.83 5.57 -31.49
C ALA A 933 -21.07 4.23 -31.67
N ASN A 934 -20.54 3.68 -30.58
CA ASN A 934 -19.75 2.44 -30.62
C ASN A 934 -20.51 1.30 -31.31
N GLY A 935 -19.82 0.59 -32.19
CA GLY A 935 -20.35 -0.52 -32.97
C GLY A 935 -21.20 -0.11 -34.17
N GLN A 936 -21.63 1.15 -34.29
CA GLN A 936 -22.49 1.60 -35.39
C GLN A 936 -21.68 1.79 -36.68
N PRO A 937 -22.22 1.34 -37.83
CA PRO A 937 -21.59 1.63 -39.12
C PRO A 937 -21.73 3.12 -39.44
N ALA A 938 -20.71 3.73 -40.03
CA ALA A 938 -20.76 5.13 -40.39
C ALA A 938 -21.89 5.39 -41.42
N PRO A 939 -22.68 6.47 -41.26
CA PRO A 939 -23.79 6.76 -42.15
C PRO A 939 -23.32 7.19 -43.53
N SER A 940 -24.15 6.97 -44.55
CA SER A 940 -23.93 7.52 -45.90
C SER A 940 -24.22 9.02 -45.99
N GLY A 941 -24.80 9.63 -44.95
CA GLY A 941 -25.08 11.06 -44.85
C GLY A 941 -25.79 11.43 -43.53
N PRO A 942 -25.40 12.53 -42.86
CA PRO A 942 -24.18 13.32 -43.08
C PRO A 942 -22.92 12.48 -42.83
N LEU A 943 -21.87 12.70 -43.65
CA LEU A 943 -20.61 11.95 -43.52
C LEU A 943 -19.90 12.30 -42.22
N ALA A 944 -19.37 11.30 -41.52
CA ALA A 944 -18.57 11.48 -40.30
C ALA A 944 -17.13 11.84 -40.67
N GLN A 945 -16.75 13.10 -40.48
CA GLN A 945 -15.46 13.64 -40.90
C GLN A 945 -14.49 13.78 -39.71
N THR A 946 -13.20 13.67 -39.98
CA THR A 946 -12.16 14.00 -39.01
C THR A 946 -12.20 15.52 -38.77
N PRO A 947 -12.18 16.02 -37.51
CA PRO A 947 -12.34 17.44 -37.18
C PRO A 947 -11.11 18.30 -37.51
N THR A 948 -10.26 17.84 -38.42
CA THR A 948 -9.03 18.50 -38.89
C THR A 948 -9.19 19.01 -40.32
N GLN A 949 -8.50 20.10 -40.65
CA GLN A 949 -8.52 20.67 -41.98
C GLN A 949 -7.48 20.02 -42.91
N PRO A 950 -7.76 19.82 -44.21
CA PRO A 950 -6.76 19.40 -45.18
C PRO A 950 -5.58 20.38 -45.24
N ALA A 951 -4.35 19.89 -45.09
CA ALA A 951 -3.16 20.69 -45.32
C ALA A 951 -2.97 20.97 -46.82
N THR A 952 -2.61 22.21 -47.14
CA THR A 952 -2.23 22.68 -48.47
C THR A 952 -0.72 22.90 -48.62
N SER A 953 0.03 22.87 -47.51
CA SER A 953 1.48 23.03 -47.48
C SER A 953 2.15 22.07 -46.50
N ALA A 954 3.47 21.88 -46.65
CA ALA A 954 4.26 21.07 -45.72
C ALA A 954 4.31 21.67 -44.29
N ALA A 955 4.22 23.00 -44.17
CA ALA A 955 4.16 23.68 -42.87
C ALA A 955 2.85 23.41 -42.14
N GLU A 956 1.71 23.44 -42.86
CA GLU A 956 0.40 23.06 -42.32
C GLU A 956 0.37 21.58 -41.93
N CYS A 957 1.00 20.70 -42.74
CA CYS A 957 1.11 19.27 -42.47
C CYS A 957 1.73 18.95 -41.09
N LEU A 958 2.63 19.83 -40.60
CA LEU A 958 3.31 19.69 -39.31
C LEU A 958 2.69 20.57 -38.21
N SER A 959 1.56 21.22 -38.47
CA SER A 959 0.86 22.09 -37.51
C SER A 959 -0.33 21.35 -36.87
N PRO A 960 -0.74 21.70 -35.62
CA PRO A 960 -1.94 21.15 -35.01
C PRO A 960 -3.19 21.56 -35.81
N GLY A 961 -4.22 20.72 -35.84
CA GLY A 961 -5.49 21.01 -36.52
C GLY A 961 -5.56 20.54 -37.97
N TYR A 962 -4.49 19.97 -38.53
CA TYR A 962 -4.43 19.56 -39.94
C TYR A 962 -4.35 18.04 -40.15
N VAL A 963 -4.87 17.59 -41.30
CA VAL A 963 -4.67 16.26 -41.89
C VAL A 963 -3.92 16.38 -43.22
N CYS A 964 -2.95 15.51 -43.43
CA CYS A 964 -2.04 15.60 -44.56
C CYS A 964 -1.61 14.20 -45.01
N ALA A 965 -1.53 13.96 -46.32
CA ALA A 965 -0.92 12.75 -46.87
C ALA A 965 0.38 13.13 -47.58
N LEU A 966 1.50 12.59 -47.12
CA LEU A 966 2.80 12.77 -47.74
C LEU A 966 3.03 11.63 -48.73
N VAL A 967 2.99 11.92 -50.03
CA VAL A 967 3.30 10.98 -51.11
C VAL A 967 4.74 11.25 -51.53
N ALA A 968 5.64 10.33 -51.22
CA ALA A 968 7.07 10.53 -51.20
C ALA A 968 7.47 11.79 -50.39
N SER A 969 7.94 12.84 -51.06
CA SER A 969 8.32 14.12 -50.44
C SER A 969 7.32 15.24 -50.69
N LYS A 970 6.16 14.95 -51.31
CA LYS A 970 5.15 15.94 -51.69
C LYS A 970 3.89 15.80 -50.84
N VAL A 971 3.25 16.92 -50.54
CA VAL A 971 1.94 16.96 -49.87
C VAL A 971 0.86 16.68 -50.91
N GLY A 972 0.18 15.54 -50.80
CA GLY A 972 -1.01 15.23 -51.58
C GLY A 972 -2.22 16.01 -51.05
N GLN A 973 -3.11 16.43 -51.96
CA GLN A 973 -4.30 17.18 -51.56
C GLN A 973 -5.34 16.22 -50.95
N VAL A 974 -5.61 16.36 -49.66
CA VAL A 974 -6.65 15.58 -48.97
C VAL A 974 -8.04 16.15 -49.33
N LEU A 975 -8.82 15.38 -50.06
CA LEU A 975 -10.18 15.75 -50.50
C LEU A 975 -11.26 15.30 -49.50
N PHE A 976 -10.97 14.25 -48.72
CA PHE A 976 -11.86 13.74 -47.68
C PHE A 976 -11.04 12.98 -46.64
N SER A 977 -11.38 13.16 -45.36
CA SER A 977 -10.88 12.37 -44.23
C SER A 977 -12.06 12.11 -43.29
N GLY A 978 -12.40 10.85 -43.07
CA GLY A 978 -13.55 10.48 -42.24
C GLY A 978 -13.80 8.98 -42.22
N LEU A 979 -14.83 8.54 -41.49
CA LEU A 979 -15.21 7.12 -41.47
C LEU A 979 -15.82 6.70 -42.81
N ALA A 980 -15.44 5.50 -43.28
CA ALA A 980 -15.97 4.90 -44.50
C ALA A 980 -17.44 4.50 -44.30
N PRO A 981 -18.40 5.02 -45.11
CA PRO A 981 -19.81 4.69 -44.97
C PRO A 981 -20.09 3.18 -45.03
N GLY A 982 -20.94 2.69 -44.13
CA GLY A 982 -21.30 1.27 -44.01
C GLY A 982 -20.32 0.44 -43.18
N PHE A 983 -19.19 1.00 -42.73
CA PHE A 983 -18.19 0.31 -41.92
C PHE A 983 -18.08 0.92 -40.52
N VAL A 984 -17.69 0.10 -39.55
CA VAL A 984 -17.49 0.50 -38.16
C VAL A 984 -16.01 0.79 -37.95
N GLY A 985 -15.67 1.97 -37.45
CA GLY A 985 -14.28 2.35 -37.12
C GLY A 985 -13.29 2.47 -38.29
N LEU A 986 -13.65 1.99 -39.49
CA LEU A 986 -12.80 2.05 -40.69
C LEU A 986 -12.68 3.50 -41.15
N TRP A 987 -11.46 4.03 -41.15
CA TRP A 987 -11.13 5.34 -41.66
C TRP A 987 -10.83 5.28 -43.16
N GLN A 988 -11.30 6.29 -43.89
CA GLN A 988 -11.07 6.51 -45.29
C GLN A 988 -10.43 7.89 -45.52
N LEU A 989 -9.42 7.91 -46.39
CA LEU A 989 -8.77 9.13 -46.85
C LEU A 989 -8.75 9.19 -48.38
N ASN A 990 -9.32 10.24 -48.97
CA ASN A 990 -9.24 10.47 -50.42
C ASN A 990 -8.13 11.50 -50.68
N VAL A 991 -7.08 11.10 -51.39
CA VAL A 991 -5.89 11.92 -51.64
C VAL A 991 -5.73 12.10 -53.14
N LYS A 992 -5.70 13.34 -53.62
CA LYS A 992 -5.28 13.63 -55.00
C LYS A 992 -3.76 13.62 -55.06
N ILE A 993 -3.20 12.77 -55.92
CA ILE A 993 -1.77 12.77 -56.21
C ILE A 993 -1.43 14.11 -56.89
N PRO A 994 -0.37 14.83 -56.50
CA PRO A 994 -0.03 16.12 -57.08
C PRO A 994 0.07 16.06 -58.62
N ASP A 995 -0.44 17.09 -59.31
CA ASP A 995 -0.34 17.16 -60.77
C ASP A 995 1.13 17.33 -61.22
N ASP A 996 1.97 17.95 -60.38
CA ASP A 996 3.41 18.15 -60.54
C ASP A 996 4.26 17.02 -59.93
N PHE A 997 3.69 15.84 -59.70
CA PHE A 997 4.41 14.72 -59.09
C PHE A 997 5.65 14.35 -59.95
N PRO A 998 6.88 14.33 -59.39
CA PRO A 998 8.09 14.14 -60.18
C PRO A 998 8.15 12.76 -60.84
N ASP A 999 8.42 12.72 -62.15
CA ASP A 999 8.51 11.46 -62.90
C ASP A 999 9.61 10.51 -62.34
N ALA A 1000 10.64 11.05 -61.69
CA ALA A 1000 11.70 10.27 -61.02
C ALA A 1000 11.23 9.55 -59.74
N LEU A 1001 10.08 9.93 -59.18
CA LEU A 1001 9.50 9.31 -57.98
C LEU A 1001 8.34 8.37 -58.30
N ILE A 1002 7.98 8.23 -59.59
CA ILE A 1002 6.99 7.27 -60.07
C ILE A 1002 7.56 5.86 -59.95
N GLY A 1003 6.72 4.89 -59.58
CA GLY A 1003 7.13 3.50 -59.49
C GLY A 1003 6.10 2.62 -58.79
N ASP A 1004 6.47 1.34 -58.67
CA ASP A 1004 5.63 0.28 -58.13
C ASP A 1004 5.47 0.33 -56.60
N ALA A 1005 6.32 1.11 -55.91
CA ALA A 1005 6.37 1.20 -54.46
C ALA A 1005 6.74 2.61 -53.98
N VAL A 1006 5.89 3.58 -54.30
CA VAL A 1006 6.05 4.97 -53.84
C VAL A 1006 5.63 5.08 -52.37
N PRO A 1007 6.50 5.56 -51.46
CA PRO A 1007 6.16 5.67 -50.05
C PRO A 1007 5.05 6.69 -49.83
N ILE A 1008 4.09 6.37 -48.96
CA ILE A 1008 3.03 7.26 -48.51
C ILE A 1008 2.87 7.14 -46.99
N LYS A 1009 2.68 8.27 -46.31
CA LYS A 1009 2.32 8.32 -44.89
C LYS A 1009 1.30 9.41 -44.62
N VAL A 1010 0.51 9.27 -43.57
CA VAL A 1010 -0.50 10.27 -43.18
C VAL A 1010 -0.11 10.94 -41.88
N VAL A 1011 -0.39 12.23 -41.76
CA VAL A 1011 -0.20 13.02 -40.55
C VAL A 1011 -1.54 13.60 -40.12
N ILE A 1012 -1.89 13.46 -38.84
CA ILE A 1012 -3.09 14.08 -38.24
C ILE A 1012 -2.67 14.76 -36.94
N ASN A 1013 -2.95 16.06 -36.78
CA ASN A 1013 -2.62 16.80 -35.56
C ASN A 1013 -1.16 16.58 -35.11
N GLN A 1014 -0.22 16.70 -36.04
CA GLN A 1014 1.23 16.46 -35.85
C GLN A 1014 1.64 15.00 -35.57
N ARG A 1015 0.69 14.07 -35.42
CA ARG A 1015 0.99 12.65 -35.24
C ARG A 1015 1.24 12.00 -36.59
N LEU A 1016 2.46 11.50 -36.77
CA LEU A 1016 2.91 10.80 -37.96
C LEU A 1016 2.45 9.34 -37.92
N GLY A 1017 1.83 8.89 -39.00
CA GLY A 1017 1.57 7.48 -39.25
C GLY A 1017 2.76 6.76 -39.90
N ASP A 1018 2.66 5.45 -39.95
CA ASP A 1018 3.65 4.59 -40.58
C ASP A 1018 3.73 4.81 -42.09
N THR A 1019 4.91 4.51 -42.64
CA THR A 1019 5.15 4.64 -44.08
C THR A 1019 4.83 3.33 -44.77
N VAL A 1020 3.80 3.36 -45.60
CA VAL A 1020 3.40 2.26 -46.49
C VAL A 1020 3.71 2.65 -47.93
N THR A 1021 3.41 1.81 -48.92
CA THR A 1021 3.67 2.10 -50.33
C THR A 1021 2.42 2.07 -51.19
N VAL A 1022 2.43 2.83 -52.28
CA VAL A 1022 1.42 2.82 -53.34
C VAL A 1022 2.09 2.80 -54.71
N ALA A 1023 1.47 2.21 -55.71
CA ALA A 1023 1.96 2.22 -57.08
C ALA A 1023 1.43 3.44 -57.83
N ILE A 1024 2.32 4.22 -58.46
CA ILE A 1024 2.01 5.44 -59.20
C ILE A 1024 2.60 5.34 -60.62
N ARG A 1025 1.91 5.92 -61.61
CA ARG A 1025 2.32 6.01 -63.02
C ARG A 1025 2.11 7.40 -63.64
#